data_AF-G7GYJ4-F1
#
_entry.id   AF-G7GYJ4-F1
#
_cell.length_a   1.000
_cell.length_b   1.000
_cell.length_c   1.000
_cell.angle_alpha   90.00
_cell.angle_beta   90.00
_cell.angle_gamma   90.00
#
_symmetry.space_group_name_H-M   'P 1'
#
loop_
_entity.id
_entity.type
_entity.pdbx_description
1 polymer ?
#
loop_
_entity_poly.entity_id
_entity_poly.type
_entity_poly.pdbx_seq_one_letter_code
_entity_poly.pdbx_strand_id
1 'polypeptide(L)'
;MADLTKRSPTPRPGLVAGPAEAAAGQDGRYAQFTYTSFDAGAPGGRGAFGGAAGQRSSGGGWQVKQVVGDLAPGDIEDLTARIVTRFDLEPVLPGFPTPEQIAARPSRLVYSFTGDRAAYWHTVDAGRDGTGRPGNVFAHVLADGFGAETATAPGLDAVRPVELWRWTGWLRPYGPEEVKAAVLPASPPALTPNPSLSAEASVGFLLDPARDRTGLARVLLDAVAARLSGDATGPVVLAVDDHDHAAAWIAAISHFLTAGGARRFSWSTHDAPESVAAGSAADLHLVAVPRDRRGEVHGAVDVVVDEHEEPYLGDPGSAHRLAAGSVPVTGLSVLAEAVLADEETALRVFGRRDEIAAQFEDVPGTSIAPEWPIAVALLEMPELAEFHADAAAVIVDDAPPGLTEVPWAAALVDETLRTHPPTADEALRRLARAAARGRGTDRLAQYVLGAALADSAWLDRCDLAAVPTVRTASLGESRDQIGRRCAELTSRIADDPSGATRAALRTAELIERLAVPDDERATARDELAAVVARTGLTEIGTPGWSERFDADEMSEATRATMVRPVFARHAVGRLSELSSDVALWLYGAVSADHNYACPDPALPDDDYLFGFATRAVLSDWALGIPAPARAHYASEAIRGALRSERLGDEDCRDLVSAIVAEQRPPAADLLEFSKSTGRVPPQVLDSLVFYGDVESDALQAIVDMPDAASPVLAAAAWLRLARRSARVTDRDRWCTAVAALATSAESRPPAGGEVTWVAQAAEELVVMAAAGFVVGQSSAAPWADPGTPFCAALKARMPSIYQQVVDELGRAEQEWVLDTAWVAGHALTVMMGVPGAGAGPLDGLGSPSLRDGSGGLVPWSQRLIEQRLVEGSYRGPSDIAGLRDAGWLVVRALDADAAEYFFADYRRGAADWAARAGVGAQSNGGSGRGPSGLGGLG
;
A
#
# COMPACT_ATOMS: atom_id res chain seq x y z
N MET A 1 30.41 -54.02 5.08
CA MET A 1 31.70 -54.68 4.77
C MET A 1 32.58 -53.67 4.08
N ALA A 2 33.78 -53.30 4.49
CA ALA A 2 34.54 -53.37 5.75
C ALA A 2 35.80 -52.52 5.43
N ASP A 3 35.99 -51.40 6.11
CA ASP A 3 37.11 -51.11 7.02
C ASP A 3 38.37 -51.99 6.86
N LEU A 4 39.56 -51.34 6.88
CA LEU A 4 40.67 -51.60 7.81
C LEU A 4 42.06 -51.20 7.24
N THR A 5 42.64 -50.20 7.93
CA THR A 5 44.01 -50.19 8.47
C THR A 5 45.24 -49.96 7.57
N LYS A 6 46.03 -48.95 7.96
CA LYS A 6 47.44 -49.12 8.37
C LYS A 6 47.80 -48.14 9.51
N ARG A 7 48.00 -48.68 10.72
CA ARG A 7 48.72 -48.08 11.88
C ARG A 7 50.18 -48.56 11.85
N SER A 8 51.15 -47.65 11.92
CA SER A 8 52.06 -47.30 13.06
C SER A 8 53.11 -48.38 13.45
N PRO A 9 54.33 -47.98 13.88
CA PRO A 9 54.55 -47.79 15.33
C PRO A 9 55.53 -46.66 15.74
N THR A 10 55.44 -46.34 17.03
CA THR A 10 56.02 -45.31 17.93
C THR A 10 57.44 -45.68 18.47
N PRO A 11 57.96 -45.13 19.60
CA PRO A 11 58.44 -43.76 19.90
C PRO A 11 59.82 -43.73 20.64
N ARG A 12 60.44 -42.56 20.90
CA ARG A 12 61.32 -42.32 22.08
C ARG A 12 61.39 -40.82 22.49
N PRO A 13 61.73 -40.51 23.76
CA PRO A 13 61.05 -39.47 24.54
C PRO A 13 61.94 -38.30 25.03
N GLY A 14 61.26 -37.20 25.38
CA GLY A 14 61.55 -36.40 26.58
C GLY A 14 62.43 -35.16 26.44
N LEU A 15 61.80 -33.98 26.50
CA LEU A 15 62.27 -32.86 27.34
C LEU A 15 61.08 -31.95 27.73
N VAL A 16 61.17 -31.49 28.98
CA VAL A 16 60.13 -30.98 29.88
C VAL A 16 59.52 -29.64 29.45
N ALA A 17 58.25 -29.44 29.82
CA ALA A 17 57.42 -28.26 29.61
C ALA A 17 57.93 -26.97 30.28
N GLY A 18 57.69 -25.84 29.62
CA GLY A 18 57.62 -24.47 30.13
C GLY A 18 56.44 -23.75 29.44
N PRO A 19 55.81 -22.75 30.06
CA PRO A 19 54.38 -22.47 29.88
C PRO A 19 54.09 -21.92 28.47
N ALA A 20 53.32 -22.69 27.71
CA ALA A 20 52.54 -22.18 26.60
C ALA A 20 51.15 -21.90 27.14
N GLU A 21 50.88 -20.64 27.48
CA GLU A 21 49.53 -20.18 27.78
C GLU A 21 49.37 -18.75 27.24
N ALA A 22 48.26 -18.55 26.54
CA ALA A 22 47.71 -17.30 26.00
C ALA A 22 48.39 -16.67 24.76
N ALA A 23 48.14 -17.23 23.57
CA ALA A 23 48.18 -16.47 22.31
C ALA A 23 47.34 -17.13 21.19
N ALA A 24 46.10 -17.52 21.51
CA ALA A 24 45.15 -18.00 20.51
C ALA A 24 43.77 -17.38 20.78
N GLY A 25 43.42 -16.35 20.02
CA GLY A 25 42.12 -15.69 20.06
C GLY A 25 42.14 -14.17 19.89
N GLN A 26 42.79 -13.64 18.84
CA GLN A 26 42.73 -12.19 18.51
C GLN A 26 42.68 -11.90 17.00
N ASP A 27 42.41 -12.89 16.15
CA ASP A 27 42.16 -12.67 14.72
C ASP A 27 40.66 -12.53 14.49
N GLY A 28 40.19 -11.35 14.03
CA GLY A 28 38.85 -11.24 13.41
C GLY A 28 38.06 -9.93 13.59
N ARG A 29 38.37 -9.05 14.56
CA ARG A 29 37.51 -7.86 14.83
C ARG A 29 37.80 -6.66 13.92
N TYR A 30 39.07 -6.34 13.69
CA TYR A 30 39.45 -5.13 12.95
C TYR A 30 40.09 -5.47 11.62
N ALA A 31 39.80 -4.65 10.62
CA ALA A 31 40.50 -4.66 9.34
C ALA A 31 40.83 -3.22 8.92
N GLN A 32 41.91 -3.05 8.17
CA GLN A 32 42.44 -1.72 7.85
C GLN A 32 43.02 -1.67 6.45
N PHE A 33 42.95 -0.50 5.82
CA PHE A 33 43.60 -0.27 4.54
C PHE A 33 44.12 1.17 4.41
N THR A 34 45.06 1.37 3.50
CA THR A 34 45.61 2.70 3.20
C THR A 34 45.31 3.10 1.76
N TYR A 35 44.98 4.37 1.53
CA TYR A 35 44.62 4.91 0.22
C TYR A 35 45.41 6.19 -0.08
N THR A 36 45.97 6.29 -1.29
CA THR A 36 46.86 7.40 -1.64
C THR A 36 46.97 7.62 -3.16
N SER A 37 47.39 8.83 -3.57
CA SER A 37 47.65 9.22 -4.97
C SER A 37 49.09 8.96 -5.43
N PHE A 38 50.00 8.55 -4.54
CA PHE A 38 51.42 8.37 -4.85
C PHE A 38 51.69 7.01 -5.52
N ASP A 39 52.18 7.03 -6.76
CA ASP A 39 52.53 5.85 -7.56
C ASP A 39 53.99 5.41 -7.32
N ALA A 40 54.18 4.31 -6.60
CA ALA A 40 55.26 3.35 -6.81
C ALA A 40 54.92 2.06 -6.05
N GLY A 41 54.74 0.96 -6.78
CA GLY A 41 54.26 -0.34 -6.28
C GLY A 41 54.81 -0.80 -4.91
N ALA A 42 53.92 -1.40 -4.13
CA ALA A 42 54.20 -1.96 -2.81
C ALA A 42 55.37 -2.98 -2.84
N PRO A 43 56.22 -3.03 -1.81
CA PRO A 43 57.08 -4.19 -1.57
C PRO A 43 56.20 -5.37 -1.14
N GLY A 44 56.26 -6.48 -1.88
CA GLY A 44 55.37 -7.63 -1.71
C GLY A 44 55.35 -8.21 -0.30
N GLY A 45 54.23 -8.03 0.40
CA GLY A 45 53.80 -8.86 1.54
C GLY A 45 52.79 -9.89 1.05
N ARG A 46 53.03 -11.18 1.36
CA ARG A 46 52.20 -12.31 0.93
C ARG A 46 50.80 -12.26 1.54
N GLY A 47 49.81 -11.92 0.73
CA GLY A 47 48.39 -12.21 0.91
C GLY A 47 47.77 -12.31 -0.48
N ALA A 48 47.64 -13.53 -0.99
CA ALA A 48 47.29 -13.77 -2.39
C ALA A 48 45.78 -13.58 -2.62
N PHE A 49 45.41 -12.53 -3.36
CA PHE A 49 44.16 -12.54 -4.12
C PHE A 49 44.32 -13.51 -5.29
N GLY A 50 43.83 -14.74 -5.10
CA GLY A 50 43.63 -15.70 -6.17
C GLY A 50 42.28 -15.46 -6.84
N GLY A 51 42.27 -14.80 -7.99
CA GLY A 51 41.07 -14.62 -8.82
C GLY A 51 41.40 -13.95 -10.14
N ALA A 52 41.10 -14.62 -11.25
CA ALA A 52 41.60 -14.32 -12.58
C ALA A 52 40.90 -13.11 -13.25
N ALA A 53 41.70 -12.19 -13.79
CA ALA A 53 41.63 -11.61 -15.14
C ALA A 53 42.33 -10.25 -15.17
N GLY A 54 43.11 -9.99 -16.22
CA GLY A 54 44.08 -8.90 -16.29
C GLY A 54 43.54 -7.50 -16.00
N GLN A 55 44.19 -6.82 -15.05
CA GLN A 55 44.48 -5.40 -15.16
C GLN A 55 45.80 -5.10 -14.44
N ARG A 56 46.88 -5.09 -15.23
CA ARG A 56 48.06 -4.30 -14.87
C ARG A 56 47.73 -2.87 -15.26
N SER A 57 47.22 -2.05 -14.34
CA SER A 57 47.15 -0.60 -14.53
C SER A 57 48.47 0.03 -14.09
N SER A 58 49.41 0.09 -15.03
CA SER A 58 50.42 1.16 -15.01
C SER A 58 49.70 2.48 -15.35
N GLY A 59 49.45 3.33 -14.37
CA GLY A 59 48.83 4.63 -14.60
C GLY A 59 48.52 5.36 -13.29
N GLY A 60 48.98 6.61 -13.18
CA GLY A 60 48.72 7.47 -12.02
C GLY A 60 47.22 7.66 -11.77
N GLY A 61 46.83 7.56 -10.50
CA GLY A 61 45.47 7.66 -10.00
C GLY A 61 45.42 7.28 -8.52
N TRP A 62 44.34 7.65 -7.83
CA TRP A 62 44.11 7.26 -6.44
C TRP A 62 43.83 5.77 -6.32
N GLN A 63 44.46 5.09 -5.35
CA GLN A 63 44.35 3.64 -5.20
C GLN A 63 44.58 3.15 -3.77
N VAL A 64 44.00 1.98 -3.45
CA VAL A 64 44.26 1.24 -2.22
C VAL A 64 45.67 0.64 -2.30
N LYS A 65 46.54 1.01 -1.36
CA LYS A 65 47.94 0.60 -1.33
C LYS A 65 48.16 -0.74 -0.61
N GLN A 66 47.46 -0.97 0.49
CA GLN A 66 47.60 -2.15 1.33
C GLN A 66 46.29 -2.38 2.09
N VAL A 67 45.93 -3.65 2.29
CA VAL A 67 44.81 -4.12 3.10
C VAL A 67 45.35 -5.15 4.11
N VAL A 68 44.92 -5.07 5.36
CA VAL A 68 45.23 -6.04 6.44
C VAL A 68 43.93 -6.40 7.16
N GLY A 69 43.72 -7.69 7.41
CA GLY A 69 42.45 -8.22 7.94
C GLY A 69 41.49 -8.63 6.82
N ASP A 70 40.36 -9.22 7.20
CA ASP A 70 39.36 -9.73 6.27
C ASP A 70 38.32 -8.64 5.93
N LEU A 71 38.46 -8.03 4.75
CA LEU A 71 37.46 -7.13 4.17
C LEU A 71 37.02 -7.66 2.81
N ALA A 72 35.70 -7.73 2.59
CA ALA A 72 35.18 -8.06 1.28
C ALA A 72 35.52 -6.94 0.27
N PRO A 73 35.74 -7.26 -1.02
CA PRO A 73 36.03 -6.24 -2.03
C PRO A 73 34.98 -5.12 -2.12
N GLY A 74 33.68 -5.46 -1.99
CA GLY A 74 32.60 -4.46 -1.98
C GLY A 74 32.72 -3.48 -0.81
N ASP A 75 33.05 -3.98 0.39
CA ASP A 75 33.27 -3.13 1.56
C ASP A 75 34.43 -2.14 1.36
N ILE A 76 35.49 -2.57 0.67
CA ILE A 76 36.64 -1.71 0.36
C ILE A 76 36.20 -0.60 -0.60
N GLU A 77 35.39 -0.91 -1.60
CA GLU A 77 34.83 0.08 -2.53
C GLU A 77 33.96 1.12 -1.79
N ASP A 78 33.05 0.66 -0.92
CA ASP A 78 32.16 1.51 -0.13
C ASP A 78 32.93 2.42 0.83
N LEU A 79 33.91 1.87 1.55
CA LEU A 79 34.77 2.64 2.46
C LEU A 79 35.68 3.62 1.69
N THR A 80 36.13 3.26 0.49
CA THR A 80 36.95 4.12 -0.37
C THR A 80 36.14 5.29 -0.93
N ALA A 81 34.86 5.08 -1.28
CA ALA A 81 33.98 6.13 -1.80
C ALA A 81 33.79 7.30 -0.83
N ARG A 82 34.00 7.07 0.48
CA ARG A 82 33.90 8.08 1.55
C ARG A 82 35.22 8.82 1.83
N ILE A 83 36.31 8.47 1.15
CA ILE A 83 37.61 9.11 1.34
C ILE A 83 37.62 10.48 0.67
N VAL A 84 37.87 11.52 1.47
CA VAL A 84 38.12 12.86 0.96
C VAL A 84 39.49 12.91 0.27
N THR A 85 39.50 13.16 -1.04
CA THR A 85 40.73 13.18 -1.87
C THR A 85 41.42 14.55 -1.91
N ARG A 86 40.96 15.52 -1.12
CA ARG A 86 41.55 16.86 -1.02
C ARG A 86 41.40 17.41 0.39
N PHE A 87 42.50 17.73 1.04
CA PHE A 87 42.54 18.17 2.43
C PHE A 87 43.20 19.56 2.53
N ASP A 88 42.40 20.59 2.32
CA ASP A 88 42.85 21.99 2.27
C ASP A 88 42.98 22.56 3.69
N LEU A 89 44.10 22.25 4.34
CA LEU A 89 44.43 22.76 5.67
C LEU A 89 45.05 24.17 5.59
N GLU A 90 44.49 25.12 6.33
CA GLU A 90 45.07 26.45 6.54
C GLU A 90 45.81 26.55 7.90
N PRO A 91 46.91 27.33 7.99
CA PRO A 91 47.62 27.98 6.90
C PRO A 91 48.41 26.98 6.03
N VAL A 92 48.65 27.30 4.76
CA VAL A 92 49.42 26.44 3.85
C VAL A 92 50.86 26.29 4.35
N LEU A 93 51.39 25.06 4.37
CA LEU A 93 52.79 24.81 4.72
C LEU A 93 53.75 25.57 3.78
N PRO A 94 54.88 26.09 4.27
CA PRO A 94 55.89 26.71 3.41
C PRO A 94 56.44 25.68 2.41
N GLY A 95 57.04 26.14 1.31
CA GLY A 95 57.54 25.26 0.25
C GLY A 95 58.56 24.20 0.69
N PHE A 96 59.26 24.45 1.81
CA PHE A 96 60.16 23.52 2.49
C PHE A 96 59.81 23.50 3.99
N PRO A 97 58.82 22.70 4.41
CA PRO A 97 58.42 22.65 5.81
C PRO A 97 59.46 21.93 6.65
N THR A 98 59.69 22.40 7.88
CA THR A 98 60.56 21.71 8.84
C THR A 98 59.86 20.46 9.39
N PRO A 99 60.60 19.48 9.94
CA PRO A 99 60.00 18.31 10.60
C PRO A 99 59.00 18.70 11.70
N GLU A 100 59.25 19.78 12.44
CA GLU A 100 58.35 20.30 13.46
C GLU A 100 57.06 20.85 12.84
N GLN A 101 57.15 21.55 11.71
CA GLN A 101 55.98 22.05 10.98
C GLN A 101 55.14 20.92 10.38
N ILE A 102 55.77 19.84 9.92
CA ILE A 102 55.10 18.62 9.44
C ILE A 102 54.42 17.89 10.62
N ALA A 103 55.13 17.70 11.73
CA ALA A 103 54.59 17.02 12.91
C ALA A 103 53.40 17.77 13.53
N ALA A 104 53.46 19.11 13.53
CA ALA A 104 52.38 19.99 13.97
C ALA A 104 51.23 20.10 12.96
N ARG A 105 51.38 19.55 11.74
CA ARG A 105 50.32 19.59 10.72
C ARG A 105 49.12 18.76 11.22
N PRO A 106 47.91 19.32 11.26
CA PRO A 106 46.79 18.58 11.79
C PRO A 106 46.38 17.41 10.90
N SER A 107 45.63 16.48 11.50
CA SER A 107 44.98 15.36 10.81
C SER A 107 43.47 15.51 10.87
N ARG A 108 42.75 14.98 9.90
CA ARG A 108 41.29 14.80 9.99
C ARG A 108 40.99 13.39 10.45
N LEU A 109 40.11 13.27 11.43
CA LEU A 109 39.57 11.99 11.86
C LEU A 109 38.05 12.04 11.68
N VAL A 110 37.52 11.06 10.98
CA VAL A 110 36.08 10.81 10.89
C VAL A 110 35.79 9.46 11.48
N TYR A 111 34.70 9.40 12.23
CA TYR A 111 34.10 8.15 12.67
C TYR A 111 32.66 8.10 12.14
N SER A 112 32.27 6.97 11.56
CA SER A 112 30.89 6.76 11.09
C SER A 112 30.46 5.33 11.35
N PHE A 113 29.22 5.19 11.81
CA PHE A 113 28.51 3.93 11.96
C PHE A 113 27.49 3.77 10.84
N THR A 114 27.58 2.71 10.03
CA THR A 114 26.73 2.43 8.86
C THR A 114 25.63 1.41 9.12
N GLY A 115 25.11 1.35 10.35
CA GLY A 115 24.05 0.41 10.74
C GLY A 115 24.55 -1.02 10.98
N ASP A 116 25.54 -1.47 10.21
CA ASP A 116 26.14 -2.80 10.27
C ASP A 116 27.63 -2.80 10.67
N ARG A 117 28.29 -1.66 10.56
CA ARG A 117 29.74 -1.52 10.75
C ARG A 117 30.10 -0.14 11.24
N ALA A 118 31.16 -0.04 12.03
CA ALA A 118 31.81 1.23 12.33
C ALA A 118 33.14 1.34 11.58
N ALA A 119 33.49 2.54 11.13
CA ALA A 119 34.80 2.78 10.53
C ALA A 119 35.36 4.16 10.88
N TYR A 120 36.69 4.23 10.87
CA TYR A 120 37.46 5.44 11.03
C TYR A 120 38.15 5.79 9.72
N TRP A 121 38.12 7.06 9.35
CA TRP A 121 38.93 7.62 8.26
C TRP A 121 39.89 8.64 8.86
N HIS A 122 41.16 8.24 8.96
CA HIS A 122 42.24 9.13 9.36
C HIS A 122 42.96 9.66 8.12
N THR A 123 42.79 10.95 7.85
CA THR A 123 43.33 11.61 6.65
C THR A 123 44.36 12.65 7.04
N VAL A 124 45.51 12.63 6.37
CA VAL A 124 46.59 13.61 6.55
C VAL A 124 47.02 14.24 5.23
N ASP A 125 47.59 15.44 5.31
CA ASP A 125 48.34 16.06 4.23
C ASP A 125 49.59 15.23 3.93
N ALA A 126 49.67 14.70 2.71
CA ALA A 126 50.79 13.87 2.26
C ALA A 126 51.86 14.68 1.49
N GLY A 127 51.70 16.01 1.41
CA GLY A 127 52.64 16.89 0.74
C GLY A 127 52.56 16.85 -0.79
N ARG A 128 53.62 17.32 -1.43
CA ARG A 128 53.70 17.34 -2.91
C ARG A 128 54.10 15.97 -3.44
N ASP A 129 53.46 15.56 -4.53
CA ASP A 129 53.83 14.33 -5.23
C ASP A 129 55.18 14.47 -5.95
N GLY A 130 55.67 13.37 -6.53
CA GLY A 130 56.91 13.38 -7.32
C GLY A 130 56.89 14.32 -8.54
N THR A 131 55.72 14.85 -8.91
CA THR A 131 55.54 15.85 -9.99
C THR A 131 55.39 17.28 -9.46
N GLY A 132 55.38 17.47 -8.14
CA GLY A 132 55.23 18.77 -7.48
C GLY A 132 53.78 19.23 -7.29
N ARG A 133 52.77 18.40 -7.58
CA ARG A 133 51.36 18.77 -7.41
C ARG A 133 51.02 18.88 -5.92
N PRO A 134 50.43 19.99 -5.45
CA PRO A 134 49.98 20.13 -4.07
C PRO A 134 48.65 19.41 -3.83
N GLY A 135 48.25 19.30 -2.56
CA GLY A 135 46.91 18.81 -2.16
C GLY A 135 46.75 17.29 -2.15
N ASN A 136 47.85 16.53 -2.12
CA ASN A 136 47.77 15.07 -1.95
C ASN A 136 47.48 14.72 -0.50
N VAL A 137 46.73 13.64 -0.32
CA VAL A 137 46.36 13.12 0.99
C VAL A 137 46.79 11.66 1.12
N PHE A 138 46.95 11.25 2.36
CA PHE A 138 47.08 9.85 2.74
C PHE A 138 45.96 9.52 3.70
N ALA A 139 45.16 8.50 3.38
CA ALA A 139 44.09 8.02 4.24
C ALA A 139 44.45 6.65 4.82
N HIS A 140 44.36 6.52 6.14
CA HIS A 140 44.35 5.25 6.86
C HIS A 140 42.91 5.00 7.32
N VAL A 141 42.30 3.94 6.78
CA VAL A 141 40.95 3.52 7.14
C VAL A 141 41.03 2.31 8.06
N LEU A 142 40.34 2.36 9.19
CA LEU A 142 40.19 1.26 10.15
C LEU A 142 38.70 0.92 10.27
N ALA A 143 38.32 -0.29 9.87
CA ALA A 143 36.99 -0.84 10.01
C ALA A 143 36.89 -1.74 11.26
N ASP A 144 35.84 -1.55 12.05
CA ASP A 144 35.45 -2.41 13.17
C ASP A 144 34.33 -3.35 12.68
N GLY A 145 34.67 -4.62 12.47
CA GLY A 145 33.78 -5.67 11.99
C GLY A 145 32.90 -6.19 13.12
N PHE A 146 31.74 -5.57 13.32
CA PHE A 146 30.68 -6.16 14.11
C PHE A 146 30.00 -7.27 13.30
N GLY A 147 30.33 -8.53 13.62
CA GLY A 147 29.38 -9.63 13.44
C GLY A 147 28.53 -9.74 14.70
N ALA A 148 27.20 -9.82 14.57
CA ALA A 148 26.26 -9.89 15.69
C ALA A 148 26.57 -10.98 16.74
N GLU A 149 27.42 -11.96 16.43
CA GLU A 149 27.80 -13.06 17.33
C GLU A 149 29.07 -12.84 18.17
N THR A 150 29.83 -11.74 17.96
CA THR A 150 31.18 -11.56 18.57
C THR A 150 31.27 -10.53 19.71
N ALA A 151 30.15 -10.10 20.27
CA ALA A 151 30.04 -9.06 21.32
C ALA A 151 30.53 -9.48 22.73
N THR A 152 31.55 -10.34 22.86
CA THR A 152 31.93 -10.96 24.16
C THR A 152 33.40 -10.75 24.56
N ALA A 153 34.04 -9.66 24.14
CA ALA A 153 35.38 -9.30 24.63
C ALA A 153 35.31 -8.15 25.66
N PRO A 154 35.21 -8.46 26.98
CA PRO A 154 35.18 -7.43 28.02
C PRO A 154 36.46 -6.56 28.00
N GLY A 155 36.28 -5.24 28.03
CA GLY A 155 37.35 -4.25 28.27
C GLY A 155 37.71 -3.33 27.10
N LEU A 156 37.46 -3.72 25.84
CA LEU A 156 37.55 -2.81 24.68
C LEU A 156 36.24 -2.06 24.42
N ASP A 157 35.15 -2.45 25.10
CA ASP A 157 33.83 -1.85 24.94
C ASP A 157 33.61 -0.52 25.68
N ALA A 158 34.59 -0.09 26.50
CA ALA A 158 34.55 1.16 27.24
C ALA A 158 35.19 2.37 26.51
N VAL A 159 35.93 2.16 25.42
CA VAL A 159 36.63 3.24 24.71
C VAL A 159 35.65 4.02 23.85
N ARG A 160 35.60 5.35 24.01
CA ARG A 160 34.80 6.22 23.14
C ARG A 160 35.51 6.39 21.80
N PRO A 161 34.82 6.36 20.65
CA PRO A 161 35.49 6.41 19.35
C PRO A 161 36.49 7.58 19.18
N VAL A 162 36.14 8.75 19.72
CA VAL A 162 36.97 9.96 19.64
C VAL A 162 38.25 9.88 20.46
N GLU A 163 38.33 8.99 21.47
CA GLU A 163 39.56 8.75 22.23
C GLU A 163 40.68 8.17 21.36
N LEU A 164 40.39 7.69 20.14
CA LEU A 164 41.42 7.33 19.17
C LEU A 164 42.01 8.53 18.43
N TRP A 165 41.57 9.76 18.71
CA TRP A 165 42.24 10.97 18.22
C TRP A 165 43.70 11.00 18.66
N ARG A 166 44.61 11.16 17.70
CA ARG A 166 46.08 11.08 17.89
C ARG A 166 46.57 9.73 18.43
N TRP A 167 45.81 8.65 18.29
CA TRP A 167 46.32 7.30 18.55
C TRP A 167 47.60 7.04 17.74
N THR A 168 48.62 6.50 18.41
CA THR A 168 49.96 6.34 17.82
C THR A 168 50.01 5.31 16.69
N GLY A 169 48.96 4.51 16.52
CA GLY A 169 48.81 3.59 15.39
C GLY A 169 48.42 4.26 14.06
N TRP A 170 47.98 5.52 14.09
CA TRP A 170 47.67 6.25 12.87
C TRP A 170 48.92 6.55 12.04
N LEU A 171 48.83 6.37 10.72
CA LEU A 171 49.93 6.62 9.80
C LEU A 171 49.88 8.08 9.35
N ARG A 172 51.01 8.79 9.50
CA ARG A 172 51.13 10.22 9.14
C ARG A 172 52.30 10.50 8.19
N PRO A 173 52.42 9.80 7.05
CA PRO A 173 53.56 10.00 6.14
C PRO A 173 53.48 11.36 5.43
N TYR A 174 54.63 12.03 5.28
CA TYR A 174 54.71 13.28 4.53
C TYR A 174 55.76 13.21 3.42
N GLY A 175 55.30 13.42 2.18
CA GLY A 175 56.13 13.39 0.98
C GLY A 175 56.31 12.00 0.36
N PRO A 176 56.85 11.93 -0.87
CA PRO A 176 56.84 10.71 -1.68
C PRO A 176 57.52 9.50 -1.03
N GLU A 177 58.66 9.71 -0.35
CA GLU A 177 59.45 8.62 0.23
C GLU A 177 58.77 8.02 1.46
N GLU A 178 58.24 8.86 2.37
CA GLU A 178 57.53 8.39 3.56
C GLU A 178 56.21 7.71 3.19
N VAL A 179 55.47 8.27 2.22
CA VAL A 179 54.23 7.66 1.72
C VAL A 179 54.51 6.29 1.12
N LYS A 180 55.62 6.14 0.38
CA LYS A 180 56.05 4.84 -0.16
C LYS A 180 56.45 3.86 0.94
N ALA A 181 57.15 4.33 1.98
CA ALA A 181 57.60 3.51 3.10
C ALA A 181 56.49 3.14 4.10
N ALA A 182 55.35 3.84 4.11
CA ALA A 182 54.24 3.56 5.03
C ALA A 182 53.66 2.15 4.81
N VAL A 183 53.69 1.30 5.84
CA VAL A 183 53.19 -0.09 5.79
C VAL A 183 52.32 -0.34 7.01
N LEU A 184 51.16 -0.94 6.80
CA LEU A 184 50.28 -1.38 7.88
C LEU A 184 50.89 -2.60 8.60
N PRO A 185 50.81 -2.66 9.95
CA PRO A 185 51.28 -3.82 10.70
C PRO A 185 50.49 -5.09 10.32
N ALA A 186 51.10 -6.26 10.46
CA ALA A 186 50.53 -7.55 10.02
C ALA A 186 49.23 -7.94 10.76
N SER A 187 49.05 -7.43 11.97
CA SER A 187 47.80 -7.47 12.72
C SER A 187 47.50 -6.04 13.22
N PRO A 188 46.22 -5.64 13.33
CA PRO A 188 45.86 -4.35 13.91
C PRO A 188 46.46 -4.19 15.32
N PRO A 189 47.11 -3.05 15.65
CA PRO A 189 47.65 -2.82 16.99
C PRO A 189 46.52 -2.67 18.01
N ALA A 190 46.82 -2.97 19.29
CA ALA A 190 45.90 -2.72 20.38
C ALA A 190 45.50 -1.23 20.39
N LEU A 191 44.19 -0.97 20.26
CA LEU A 191 43.64 0.38 20.32
C LEU A 191 43.86 0.93 21.73
N THR A 192 44.54 2.07 21.84
CA THR A 192 44.84 2.71 23.14
C THR A 192 44.19 4.08 23.17
N PRO A 193 43.30 4.36 24.14
CA PRO A 193 42.63 5.65 24.23
C PRO A 193 43.63 6.77 24.56
N ASN A 194 43.35 7.96 24.03
CA ASN A 194 44.09 9.17 24.33
C ASN A 194 43.66 9.72 25.71
N PRO A 195 44.56 9.75 26.72
CA PRO A 195 44.20 10.19 28.07
C PRO A 195 43.75 11.66 28.14
N SER A 196 44.12 12.50 27.16
CA SER A 196 43.65 13.89 27.07
C SER A 196 42.20 14.02 26.61
N LEU A 197 41.53 12.92 26.26
CA LEU A 197 40.11 12.85 25.90
C LEU A 197 39.33 11.89 26.82
N SER A 198 39.92 11.55 27.97
CA SER A 198 39.25 10.82 29.05
C SER A 198 38.06 11.62 29.60
N ALA A 199 37.18 10.95 30.35
CA ALA A 199 36.05 11.59 31.00
C ALA A 199 36.51 12.75 31.90
N GLU A 200 37.59 12.55 32.67
CA GLU A 200 38.22 13.57 33.53
C GLU A 200 38.68 14.78 32.72
N ALA A 201 39.38 14.55 31.60
CA ALA A 201 39.86 15.62 30.75
C ALA A 201 38.71 16.38 30.07
N SER A 202 37.65 15.69 29.64
CA SER A 202 36.48 16.30 29.04
C SER A 202 35.67 17.14 30.04
N VAL A 203 35.51 16.66 31.28
CA VAL A 203 34.85 17.44 32.35
C VAL A 203 35.69 18.67 32.71
N GLY A 204 37.01 18.50 32.87
CA GLY A 204 37.92 19.62 33.12
C GLY A 204 37.93 20.65 31.98
N PHE A 205 37.76 20.21 30.73
CA PHE A 205 37.59 21.10 29.58
C PHE A 205 36.31 21.93 29.68
N LEU A 206 35.18 21.31 30.05
CA LEU A 206 33.88 21.98 30.17
C LEU A 206 33.81 22.93 31.38
N LEU A 207 34.45 22.56 32.49
CA LEU A 207 34.46 23.30 33.76
C LEU A 207 35.61 24.31 33.89
N ASP A 208 36.33 24.58 32.80
CA ASP A 208 37.45 25.52 32.79
C ASP A 208 37.00 26.93 33.24
N PRO A 209 37.52 27.47 34.36
CA PRO A 209 37.07 28.75 34.89
C PRO A 209 37.41 29.94 33.98
N ALA A 210 38.27 29.75 32.97
CA ALA A 210 38.64 30.80 32.04
C ALA A 210 37.57 31.06 30.96
N ARG A 211 36.67 30.09 30.70
CA ARG A 211 35.61 30.19 29.68
C ARG A 211 34.38 29.42 30.12
N ASP A 212 33.21 30.06 30.09
CA ASP A 212 31.95 29.34 30.30
C ASP A 212 31.60 28.51 29.06
N ARG A 213 31.95 27.22 29.10
CA ARG A 213 31.64 26.24 28.05
C ARG A 213 30.38 25.43 28.35
N THR A 214 29.84 25.54 29.56
CA THR A 214 28.74 24.70 30.03
C THR A 214 27.45 24.98 29.27
N GLY A 215 27.14 26.26 29.01
CA GLY A 215 25.99 26.64 28.19
C GLY A 215 26.06 26.10 26.78
N LEU A 216 27.23 26.16 26.14
CA LEU A 216 27.39 25.63 24.78
C LEU A 216 27.32 24.10 24.74
N ALA A 217 27.89 23.42 25.73
CA ALA A 217 27.80 21.96 25.86
C ALA A 217 26.35 21.50 25.88
N ARG A 218 25.50 22.16 26.67
CA ARG A 218 24.06 21.89 26.77
C ARG A 218 23.36 22.00 25.41
N VAL A 219 23.66 23.03 24.63
CA VAL A 219 23.08 23.19 23.28
C VAL A 219 23.56 22.09 22.33
N LEU A 220 24.85 21.75 22.36
CA LEU A 220 25.41 20.69 21.52
C LEU A 220 24.83 19.30 21.86
N LEU A 221 24.61 19.03 23.15
CA LEU A 221 23.98 17.78 23.61
C LEU A 221 22.59 17.62 23.01
N ASP A 222 21.75 18.65 23.09
CA ASP A 222 20.39 18.59 22.56
C ASP A 222 20.36 18.50 21.02
N ALA A 223 21.23 19.24 20.34
CA ALA A 223 21.32 19.19 18.88
C ALA A 223 21.76 17.79 18.39
N VAL A 224 22.74 17.20 19.06
CA VAL A 224 23.21 15.84 18.76
C VAL A 224 22.16 14.79 19.12
N ALA A 225 21.46 14.94 20.25
CA ALA A 225 20.40 14.03 20.67
C ALA A 225 19.20 14.05 19.69
N ALA A 226 18.80 15.23 19.21
CA ALA A 226 17.78 15.39 18.19
C ALA A 226 18.19 14.68 16.88
N ARG A 227 19.46 14.81 16.48
CA ARG A 227 19.97 14.15 15.27
C ARG A 227 20.05 12.63 15.42
N LEU A 228 20.51 12.13 16.57
CA LEU A 228 20.55 10.69 16.89
C LEU A 228 19.16 10.05 16.94
N SER A 229 18.14 10.81 17.38
CA SER A 229 16.76 10.34 17.49
C SER A 229 15.98 10.47 16.17
N GLY A 230 16.57 11.10 15.14
CA GLY A 230 15.91 11.34 13.85
C GLY A 230 14.97 12.56 13.82
N ASP A 231 14.90 13.33 14.90
CA ASP A 231 14.10 14.55 15.00
C ASP A 231 14.71 15.68 14.16
N ALA A 232 16.03 15.64 13.92
CA ALA A 232 16.76 16.54 13.04
C ALA A 232 17.21 15.85 11.74
N THR A 233 17.15 16.58 10.62
CA THR A 233 17.41 16.03 9.27
C THR A 233 18.82 16.31 8.74
N GLY A 234 19.49 17.33 9.27
CA GLY A 234 20.85 17.73 8.87
C GLY A 234 21.89 17.49 9.98
N PRO A 235 23.20 17.51 9.66
CA PRO A 235 24.24 17.47 10.67
C PRO A 235 24.27 18.75 11.50
N VAL A 236 24.70 18.63 12.74
CA VAL A 236 25.12 19.75 13.59
C VAL A 236 26.50 20.20 13.12
N VAL A 237 26.68 21.50 12.90
CA VAL A 237 27.97 22.06 12.49
C VAL A 237 28.61 22.80 13.67
N LEU A 238 29.82 22.41 14.04
CA LEU A 238 30.58 23.05 15.12
C LEU A 238 31.74 23.85 14.52
N ALA A 239 31.70 25.17 14.65
CA ALA A 239 32.75 26.08 14.24
C ALA A 239 33.80 26.22 15.35
N VAL A 240 35.01 25.71 15.09
CA VAL A 240 36.14 25.67 16.05
C VAL A 240 37.38 26.40 15.54
N ASP A 241 38.21 26.89 16.45
CA ASP A 241 39.50 27.50 16.20
C ASP A 241 40.53 26.46 15.70
N ASP A 242 40.52 25.25 16.27
CA ASP A 242 41.42 24.15 15.87
C ASP A 242 40.83 22.74 16.08
N HIS A 243 41.53 21.73 15.58
CA HIS A 243 41.06 20.34 15.61
C HIS A 243 41.17 19.65 16.96
N ASP A 244 42.07 20.09 17.84
CA ASP A 244 42.14 19.55 19.19
C ASP A 244 40.92 20.01 20.00
N HIS A 245 40.47 21.25 19.79
CA HIS A 245 39.19 21.74 20.30
C HIS A 245 37.99 20.96 19.73
N ALA A 246 37.97 20.66 18.42
CA ALA A 246 36.94 19.77 17.86
C ALA A 246 36.91 18.41 18.57
N ALA A 247 38.08 17.78 18.74
CA ALA A 247 38.18 16.50 19.43
C ALA A 247 37.74 16.59 20.90
N ALA A 248 38.06 17.68 21.61
CA ALA A 248 37.64 17.91 22.99
C ALA A 248 36.11 18.06 23.12
N TRP A 249 35.47 18.82 22.22
CA TRP A 249 34.01 18.95 22.16
C TRP A 249 33.31 17.64 21.83
N ILE A 250 33.82 16.90 20.84
CA ILE A 250 33.29 15.58 20.47
C ILE A 250 33.46 14.59 21.63
N ALA A 251 34.59 14.63 22.35
CA ALA A 251 34.82 13.82 23.56
C ALA A 251 33.85 14.18 24.68
N ALA A 252 33.66 15.48 24.95
CA ALA A 252 32.67 15.94 25.92
C ALA A 252 31.27 15.38 25.63
N ILE A 253 30.79 15.51 24.39
CA ILE A 253 29.48 14.97 23.98
C ILE A 253 29.46 13.44 24.10
N SER A 254 30.51 12.76 23.63
CA SER A 254 30.60 11.29 23.67
C SER A 254 30.55 10.73 25.09
N HIS A 255 31.08 11.48 26.06
CA HIS A 255 31.08 11.12 27.48
C HIS A 255 29.78 11.46 28.19
N PHE A 256 28.84 12.21 27.60
CA PHE A 256 27.45 12.30 28.08
C PHE A 256 26.59 11.14 27.55
N LEU A 257 26.92 10.59 26.38
CA LEU A 257 26.24 9.42 25.83
C LEU A 257 26.65 8.13 26.58
N THR A 258 25.82 7.09 26.52
CA THR A 258 26.24 5.72 26.92
C THR A 258 27.31 5.18 25.97
N ALA A 259 28.08 4.16 26.36
CA ALA A 259 29.12 3.58 25.48
C ALA A 259 28.55 3.15 24.13
N GLY A 260 27.39 2.47 24.14
CA GLY A 260 26.64 2.14 22.93
C GLY A 260 26.13 3.36 22.15
N GLY A 261 25.72 4.43 22.84
CA GLY A 261 25.32 5.70 22.21
C GLY A 261 26.49 6.40 21.51
N ALA A 262 27.65 6.49 22.16
CA ALA A 262 28.86 7.07 21.59
C ALA A 262 29.38 6.29 20.37
N ARG A 263 29.14 4.97 20.32
CA ARG A 263 29.43 4.15 19.12
C ARG A 263 28.53 4.45 17.93
N ARG A 264 27.30 4.91 18.17
CA ARG A 264 26.37 5.32 17.10
C ARG A 264 26.54 6.79 16.71
N PHE A 265 27.24 7.57 17.52
CA PHE A 265 27.52 8.97 17.25
C PHE A 265 28.63 9.14 16.19
N SER A 266 28.22 9.26 14.93
CA SER A 266 29.09 9.58 13.78
C SER A 266 29.49 11.06 13.75
N TRP A 267 30.78 11.37 13.53
CA TRP A 267 31.31 12.74 13.55
C TRP A 267 32.57 12.93 12.69
N SER A 268 32.94 14.20 12.47
CA SER A 268 34.18 14.63 11.81
C SER A 268 34.90 15.71 12.63
N THR A 269 36.20 15.55 12.90
CA THR A 269 37.01 16.59 13.58
C THR A 269 37.35 17.77 12.68
N HIS A 270 37.17 17.64 11.37
CA HIS A 270 37.36 18.72 10.42
C HIS A 270 36.78 18.42 9.05
N ASP A 271 36.00 19.34 8.53
CA ASP A 271 35.67 19.44 7.11
C ASP A 271 35.73 20.90 6.64
N ALA A 272 36.02 21.09 5.36
CA ALA A 272 35.82 22.38 4.72
C ALA A 272 34.30 22.67 4.61
N PRO A 273 33.85 23.93 4.71
CA PRO A 273 32.43 24.29 4.64
C PRO A 273 31.69 23.69 3.43
N GLU A 274 32.35 23.66 2.26
CA GLU A 274 31.83 23.07 1.02
C GLU A 274 31.67 21.53 1.07
N SER A 275 32.32 20.86 2.02
CA SER A 275 32.28 19.40 2.20
C SER A 275 31.22 18.95 3.22
N VAL A 276 30.59 19.88 3.94
CA VAL A 276 29.54 19.57 4.94
C VAL A 276 28.36 18.84 4.29
N ALA A 277 27.99 19.20 3.06
CA ALA A 277 26.93 18.51 2.32
C ALA A 277 27.26 17.03 2.04
N ALA A 278 28.54 16.70 1.79
CA ALA A 278 28.99 15.32 1.63
C ALA A 278 28.97 14.57 2.98
N GLY A 279 29.28 15.26 4.08
CA GLY A 279 29.13 14.73 5.44
C GLY A 279 27.67 14.41 5.79
N SER A 280 26.73 15.24 5.36
CA SER A 280 25.29 14.96 5.47
C SER A 280 24.90 13.70 4.67
N ALA A 281 25.41 13.55 3.44
CA ALA A 281 25.19 12.34 2.64
C ALA A 281 25.84 11.07 3.24
N ALA A 282 26.85 11.25 4.10
CA ALA A 282 27.51 10.17 4.84
C ALA A 282 26.90 9.91 6.23
N ASP A 283 25.75 10.54 6.54
CA ASP A 283 25.00 10.39 7.79
C ASP A 283 25.80 10.75 9.05
N LEU A 284 26.61 11.81 8.97
CA LEU A 284 27.30 12.37 10.12
C LEU A 284 26.32 13.14 11.02
N HIS A 285 26.50 13.03 12.34
CA HIS A 285 25.70 13.76 13.34
C HIS A 285 26.33 15.11 13.66
N LEU A 286 27.66 15.16 13.81
CA LEU A 286 28.41 16.38 14.13
C LEU A 286 29.60 16.57 13.18
N VAL A 287 29.69 17.74 12.56
CA VAL A 287 30.78 18.09 11.63
C VAL A 287 31.48 19.35 12.12
N ALA A 288 32.77 19.25 12.46
CA ALA A 288 33.55 20.41 12.84
C ALA A 288 34.12 21.14 11.61
N VAL A 289 34.04 22.47 11.60
CA VAL A 289 34.54 23.34 10.52
C VAL A 289 35.41 24.46 11.11
N PRO A 290 36.33 25.05 10.32
CA PRO A 290 37.05 26.26 10.74
C PRO A 290 36.11 27.40 11.07
N ARG A 291 36.30 28.00 12.24
CA ARG A 291 35.42 29.05 12.76
C ARG A 291 35.42 30.32 11.90
N ASP A 292 36.56 30.68 11.34
CA ASP A 292 36.71 31.82 10.44
C ASP A 292 35.94 31.64 9.12
N ARG A 293 35.75 30.39 8.69
CA ARG A 293 35.01 30.02 7.47
C ARG A 293 33.56 29.58 7.73
N ARG A 294 33.03 29.73 8.95
CA ARG A 294 31.66 29.31 9.30
C ARG A 294 30.55 29.96 8.44
N GLY A 295 30.79 31.19 7.95
CA GLY A 295 29.84 31.91 7.08
C GLY A 295 29.70 31.32 5.67
N GLU A 296 30.59 30.40 5.29
CA GLU A 296 30.57 29.70 4.00
C GLU A 296 29.79 28.37 4.06
N VAL A 297 29.30 27.98 5.25
CA VAL A 297 28.49 26.77 5.41
C VAL A 297 27.14 27.01 4.75
N HIS A 298 26.85 26.23 3.72
CA HIS A 298 25.62 26.31 2.93
C HIS A 298 25.05 24.90 2.72
N GLY A 299 23.72 24.78 2.71
CA GLY A 299 23.02 23.51 2.49
C GLY A 299 22.10 23.12 3.65
N ALA A 300 21.65 21.86 3.64
CA ALA A 300 20.75 21.29 4.65
C ALA A 300 21.51 20.91 5.93
N VAL A 301 21.96 21.91 6.68
CA VAL A 301 22.47 21.78 8.05
C VAL A 301 21.34 22.05 9.03
N ASP A 302 21.37 21.41 10.19
CA ASP A 302 20.34 21.62 11.20
C ASP A 302 20.61 22.92 11.98
N VAL A 303 21.83 23.04 12.51
CA VAL A 303 22.27 24.22 13.25
C VAL A 303 23.79 24.41 13.14
N VAL A 304 24.23 25.68 13.15
CA VAL A 304 25.65 26.05 13.22
C VAL A 304 25.93 26.64 14.59
N VAL A 305 26.93 26.09 15.28
CA VAL A 305 27.32 26.47 16.64
C VAL A 305 28.76 26.99 16.63
N ASP A 306 28.98 28.25 17.04
CA ASP A 306 30.32 28.83 17.22
C ASP A 306 30.83 28.53 18.64
N GLU A 307 32.05 27.98 18.77
CA GLU A 307 32.57 27.57 20.07
C GLU A 307 32.79 28.71 21.09
N HIS A 308 32.77 29.96 20.63
CA HIS A 308 32.88 31.15 21.49
C HIS A 308 31.58 31.96 21.57
N GLU A 309 30.48 31.42 21.06
CA GLU A 309 29.18 32.02 21.26
C GLU A 309 28.66 31.78 22.68
N GLU A 310 27.94 32.76 23.23
CA GLU A 310 27.17 32.63 24.47
C GLU A 310 25.69 32.38 24.11
N PRO A 311 25.22 31.12 24.11
CA PRO A 311 23.84 30.82 23.76
C PRO A 311 22.86 31.29 24.83
N TYR A 312 21.64 31.63 24.43
CA TYR A 312 20.53 31.75 25.38
C TYR A 312 19.97 30.36 25.66
N LEU A 313 20.03 29.93 26.91
CA LEU A 313 19.47 28.64 27.33
C LEU A 313 17.97 28.75 27.55
N GLY A 314 17.22 27.84 26.92
CA GLY A 314 15.77 27.74 27.10
C GLY A 314 15.40 26.82 28.28
N ASP A 315 14.19 26.99 28.78
CA ASP A 315 13.57 26.09 29.76
C ASP A 315 12.99 24.83 29.06
N PRO A 316 12.72 23.74 29.81
CA PRO A 316 12.03 22.57 29.29
C PRO A 316 10.75 22.94 28.52
N GLY A 317 10.61 22.40 27.30
CA GLY A 317 9.48 22.72 26.41
C GLY A 317 9.67 23.97 25.54
N SER A 318 10.83 24.62 25.61
CA SER A 318 11.22 25.72 24.72
C SER A 318 12.41 25.32 23.82
N ALA A 319 13.21 26.30 23.38
CA ALA A 319 14.41 26.09 22.58
C ALA A 319 15.56 26.98 23.06
N HIS A 320 16.78 26.44 23.04
CA HIS A 320 18.00 27.22 23.07
C HIS A 320 18.06 28.14 21.85
N ARG A 321 18.55 29.36 22.02
CA ARG A 321 18.73 30.30 20.91
C ARG A 321 20.20 30.60 20.67
N LEU A 322 20.59 30.47 19.42
CA LEU A 322 21.91 30.77 18.89
C LEU A 322 21.80 31.93 17.89
N ALA A 323 22.93 32.52 17.51
CA ALA A 323 23.04 33.53 16.47
C ALA A 323 22.57 32.99 15.11
N ALA A 324 22.76 31.70 14.87
CA ALA A 324 22.46 31.01 13.62
C ALA A 324 21.33 29.97 13.73
N GLY A 325 20.42 30.09 14.70
CA GLY A 325 19.25 29.20 14.79
C GLY A 325 18.74 28.95 16.21
N SER A 326 17.97 27.89 16.38
CA SER A 326 17.48 27.46 17.69
C SER A 326 17.45 25.94 17.78
N VAL A 327 17.73 25.39 18.97
CA VAL A 327 17.75 23.95 19.23
C VAL A 327 16.71 23.63 20.32
N PRO A 328 15.74 22.73 20.10
CA PRO A 328 14.76 22.36 21.12
C PRO A 328 15.43 21.83 22.39
N VAL A 329 14.90 22.23 23.55
CA VAL A 329 15.43 21.76 24.85
C VAL A 329 14.99 20.31 25.09
N THR A 330 15.93 19.42 25.41
CA THR A 330 15.68 18.03 25.82
C THR A 330 15.99 17.80 27.29
N GLY A 331 15.62 16.62 27.82
CA GLY A 331 16.01 16.23 29.17
C GLY A 331 17.53 16.17 29.34
N LEU A 332 18.29 15.89 28.27
CA LEU A 332 19.74 15.75 28.35
C LEU A 332 20.44 17.04 28.77
N SER A 333 20.11 18.19 28.17
CA SER A 333 20.72 19.47 28.54
C SER A 333 20.29 19.99 29.91
N VAL A 334 19.09 19.65 30.36
CA VAL A 334 18.58 19.99 31.69
C VAL A 334 19.35 19.21 32.74
N LEU A 335 19.47 17.89 32.57
CA LEU A 335 20.23 17.04 33.48
C LEU A 335 21.72 17.33 33.42
N ALA A 336 22.26 17.75 32.27
CA ALA A 336 23.66 18.14 32.13
C ALA A 336 24.04 19.35 33.02
N GLU A 337 23.09 20.23 33.35
CA GLU A 337 23.32 21.30 34.33
C GLU A 337 23.68 20.73 35.71
N ALA A 338 22.94 19.72 36.16
CA ALA A 338 23.21 19.01 37.41
C ALA A 338 24.54 18.27 37.38
N VAL A 339 24.82 17.59 36.26
CA VAL A 339 26.05 16.80 36.07
C VAL A 339 27.28 17.70 36.11
N LEU A 340 27.21 18.90 35.52
CA LEU A 340 28.31 19.87 35.45
C LEU A 340 28.37 20.82 36.66
N ALA A 341 27.76 20.45 37.79
CA ALA A 341 27.91 21.22 39.04
C ALA A 341 29.39 21.25 39.50
N ASP A 342 30.07 20.11 39.42
CA ASP A 342 31.49 19.95 39.72
C ASP A 342 32.06 18.67 39.09
N GLU A 343 33.38 18.52 39.12
CA GLU A 343 34.08 17.40 38.49
C GLU A 343 33.75 16.04 39.14
N GLU A 344 33.65 15.99 40.47
CA GLU A 344 33.39 14.75 41.20
C GLU A 344 31.97 14.24 40.89
N THR A 345 31.00 15.14 40.88
CA THR A 345 29.62 14.86 40.50
C THR A 345 29.54 14.31 39.07
N ALA A 346 30.19 14.96 38.10
CA ALA A 346 30.15 14.55 36.70
C ALA A 346 30.68 13.11 36.50
N LEU A 347 31.85 12.81 37.06
CA LEU A 347 32.49 11.51 36.92
C LEU A 347 31.68 10.40 37.58
N ARG A 348 31.08 10.67 38.74
CA ARG A 348 30.22 9.72 39.44
C ARG A 348 28.96 9.42 38.63
N VAL A 349 28.34 10.44 38.02
CA VAL A 349 27.16 10.25 37.16
C VAL A 349 27.53 9.48 35.88
N PHE A 350 28.65 9.78 35.23
CA PHE A 350 29.08 9.06 34.02
C PHE A 350 29.38 7.58 34.29
N GLY A 351 30.07 7.27 35.39
CA GLY A 351 30.30 5.90 35.81
C GLY A 351 28.99 5.15 36.07
N ARG A 352 28.08 5.77 36.83
CA ARG A 352 26.79 5.17 37.16
C ARG A 352 25.88 4.99 35.93
N ARG A 353 25.87 5.96 35.00
CA ARG A 353 25.16 5.87 33.73
C ARG A 353 25.60 4.63 32.94
N ASP A 354 26.91 4.40 32.83
CA ASP A 354 27.43 3.26 32.06
C ASP A 354 27.12 1.92 32.76
N GLU A 355 27.16 1.85 34.09
CA GLU A 355 26.70 0.68 34.87
C GLU A 355 25.21 0.36 34.64
N ILE A 356 24.37 1.40 34.54
CA ILE A 356 22.94 1.23 34.26
C ILE A 356 22.74 0.79 32.82
N ALA A 357 23.42 1.42 31.86
CA ALA A 357 23.30 1.10 30.45
C ALA A 357 23.71 -0.35 30.14
N ALA A 358 24.77 -0.85 30.80
CA ALA A 358 25.25 -2.23 30.66
C ALA A 358 24.17 -3.28 31.00
N GLN A 359 23.23 -2.97 31.89
CA GLN A 359 22.15 -3.89 32.28
C GLN A 359 21.08 -4.09 31.20
N PHE A 360 21.08 -3.24 30.17
CA PHE A 360 20.15 -3.32 29.04
C PHE A 360 20.83 -3.78 27.74
N GLU A 361 22.15 -3.93 27.71
CA GLU A 361 22.88 -4.35 26.50
C GLU A 361 22.47 -5.75 26.02
N ASP A 362 22.11 -6.64 26.96
CA ASP A 362 21.65 -8.00 26.67
C ASP A 362 20.16 -8.09 26.33
N VAL A 363 19.39 -6.99 26.44
CA VAL A 363 17.95 -6.99 26.18
C VAL A 363 17.71 -6.73 24.68
N PRO A 364 17.27 -7.74 23.90
CA PRO A 364 17.20 -7.61 22.45
C PRO A 364 16.19 -6.54 22.03
N GLY A 365 16.60 -5.65 21.11
CA GLY A 365 15.73 -4.61 20.57
C GLY A 365 15.53 -3.40 21.48
N THR A 366 16.18 -3.35 22.65
CA THR A 366 16.11 -2.17 23.52
C THR A 366 17.18 -1.14 23.15
N SER A 367 16.73 0.06 22.83
CA SER A 367 17.59 1.24 22.71
C SER A 367 17.25 2.19 23.86
N ILE A 368 18.27 2.62 24.60
CA ILE A 368 18.11 3.55 25.72
C ILE A 368 18.49 4.95 25.26
N ALA A 369 17.64 5.93 25.59
CA ALA A 369 17.96 7.34 25.41
C ALA A 369 19.12 7.75 26.34
N PRO A 370 20.11 8.55 25.87
CA PRO A 370 21.26 8.96 26.68
C PRO A 370 20.92 9.57 28.06
N GLU A 371 19.84 10.34 28.10
CA GLU A 371 19.33 11.05 29.27
C GLU A 371 18.73 10.12 30.33
N TRP A 372 18.23 8.94 29.96
CA TRP A 372 17.50 8.08 30.90
C TRP A 372 18.40 7.50 32.01
N PRO A 373 19.56 6.89 31.72
CA PRO A 373 20.45 6.39 32.77
C PRO A 373 21.10 7.53 33.58
N ILE A 374 21.25 8.72 32.99
CA ILE A 374 21.67 9.93 33.72
C ILE A 374 20.60 10.31 34.74
N ALA A 375 19.33 10.33 34.34
CA ALA A 375 18.22 10.66 35.23
C ALA A 375 18.14 9.70 36.43
N VAL A 376 18.30 8.39 36.18
CA VAL A 376 18.37 7.39 37.25
C VAL A 376 19.54 7.66 38.20
N ALA A 377 20.74 7.92 37.66
CA ALA A 377 21.91 8.24 38.48
C ALA A 377 21.72 9.50 39.34
N LEU A 378 21.06 10.54 38.80
CA LEU A 378 20.76 11.77 39.52
C LEU A 378 19.73 11.58 40.64
N LEU A 379 18.68 10.77 40.41
CA LEU A 379 17.69 10.44 41.46
C LEU A 379 18.31 9.71 42.65
N GLU A 380 19.36 8.91 42.43
CA GLU A 380 20.08 8.19 43.48
C GLU A 380 20.97 9.12 44.34
N MET A 381 21.16 10.40 43.96
CA MET A 381 22.04 11.37 44.63
C MET A 381 21.22 12.42 45.42
N PRO A 382 21.16 12.33 46.77
CA PRO A 382 20.37 13.27 47.58
C PRO A 382 20.84 14.73 47.51
N GLU A 383 22.12 14.96 47.29
CA GLU A 383 22.70 16.30 47.15
C GLU A 383 22.23 17.07 45.91
N LEU A 384 21.66 16.37 44.91
CA LEU A 384 21.12 16.95 43.67
C LEU A 384 19.59 17.01 43.68
N ALA A 385 18.98 17.08 44.87
CA ALA A 385 17.52 17.05 45.05
C ALA A 385 16.77 18.13 44.26
N GLU A 386 17.40 19.26 43.96
CA GLU A 386 16.78 20.32 43.14
C GLU A 386 16.49 19.89 41.69
N PHE A 387 17.24 18.91 41.16
CA PHE A 387 17.09 18.36 39.82
C PHE A 387 16.25 17.07 39.78
N HIS A 388 15.79 16.56 40.93
CA HIS A 388 15.02 15.31 40.99
C HIS A 388 13.69 15.39 40.25
N ALA A 389 13.06 16.56 40.20
CA ALA A 389 11.82 16.75 39.43
C ALA A 389 12.04 16.56 37.92
N ASP A 390 13.13 17.09 37.39
CA ASP A 390 13.49 16.94 35.97
C ASP A 390 13.94 15.51 35.66
N ALA A 391 14.72 14.89 36.55
CA ALA A 391 15.13 13.49 36.42
C ALA A 391 13.91 12.54 36.46
N ALA A 392 12.96 12.76 37.37
CA ALA A 392 11.71 12.01 37.44
C ALA A 392 10.89 12.15 36.14
N ALA A 393 10.87 13.34 35.52
CA ALA A 393 10.22 13.53 34.24
C ALA A 393 10.88 12.69 33.14
N VAL A 394 12.21 12.71 33.03
CA VAL A 394 12.95 11.90 32.03
C VAL A 394 12.76 10.40 32.26
N ILE A 395 12.73 9.93 33.51
CA ILE A 395 12.53 8.50 33.82
C ILE A 395 11.21 7.97 33.27
N VAL A 396 10.16 8.80 33.30
CA VAL A 396 8.84 8.45 32.79
C VAL A 396 8.75 8.66 31.27
N ASP A 397 9.22 9.80 30.78
CA ASP A 397 8.99 10.24 29.40
C ASP A 397 9.90 9.51 28.37
N ASP A 398 11.11 9.12 28.79
CA ASP A 398 12.11 8.47 27.94
C ASP A 398 12.41 7.03 28.40
N ALA A 399 11.45 6.41 29.10
CA ALA A 399 11.50 5.02 29.52
C ALA A 399 11.88 4.06 28.37
N PRO A 400 12.88 3.18 28.53
CA PRO A 400 13.25 2.20 27.52
C PRO A 400 12.09 1.24 27.21
N PRO A 401 11.93 0.76 25.97
CA PRO A 401 11.02 -0.34 25.70
C PRO A 401 11.52 -1.64 26.37
N GLY A 402 10.59 -2.53 26.73
CA GLY A 402 10.93 -3.85 27.29
C GLY A 402 11.31 -3.85 28.77
N LEU A 403 10.85 -2.86 29.56
CA LEU A 403 11.09 -2.78 31.01
C LEU A 403 10.71 -4.05 31.78
N THR A 404 9.82 -4.89 31.25
CA THR A 404 9.45 -6.18 31.83
C THR A 404 10.63 -7.11 32.05
N GLU A 405 11.67 -7.03 31.20
CA GLU A 405 12.89 -7.84 31.32
C GLU A 405 13.87 -7.28 32.35
N VAL A 406 13.65 -6.04 32.83
CA VAL A 406 14.50 -5.36 33.82
C VAL A 406 13.64 -4.91 35.02
N PRO A 407 13.32 -5.81 35.97
CA PRO A 407 12.28 -5.57 36.99
C PRO A 407 12.51 -4.34 37.88
N TRP A 408 13.77 -4.02 38.20
CA TRP A 408 14.07 -2.84 39.02
C TRP A 408 13.78 -1.53 38.27
N ALA A 409 13.99 -1.50 36.95
CA ALA A 409 13.73 -0.32 36.13
C ALA A 409 12.23 -0.10 35.96
N ALA A 410 11.46 -1.19 35.75
CA ALA A 410 10.01 -1.14 35.79
C ALA A 410 9.48 -0.60 37.14
N ALA A 411 10.00 -1.13 38.26
CA ALA A 411 9.63 -0.67 39.59
C ALA A 411 10.00 0.80 39.84
N LEU A 412 11.12 1.27 39.28
CA LEU A 412 11.54 2.68 39.38
C LEU A 412 10.56 3.61 38.65
N VAL A 413 10.12 3.26 37.45
CA VAL A 413 9.12 4.05 36.71
C VAL A 413 7.79 4.08 37.45
N ASP A 414 7.32 2.94 37.95
CA ASP A 414 6.09 2.84 38.75
C ASP A 414 6.16 3.68 40.03
N GLU A 415 7.29 3.60 40.75
CA GLU A 415 7.55 4.38 41.95
C GLU A 415 7.61 5.90 41.66
N THR A 416 8.21 6.28 40.53
CA THR A 416 8.31 7.67 40.09
C THR A 416 6.93 8.24 39.76
N LEU A 417 6.10 7.49 39.02
CA LEU A 417 4.70 7.87 38.74
C LEU A 417 3.88 7.97 40.03
N ARG A 418 4.14 7.13 41.04
CA ARG A 418 3.45 7.17 42.33
C ARG A 418 3.85 8.38 43.18
N THR A 419 5.13 8.74 43.18
CA THR A 419 5.68 9.82 44.01
C THR A 419 5.49 11.19 43.36
N HIS A 420 5.47 11.26 42.03
CA HIS A 420 5.24 12.46 41.23
C HIS A 420 4.09 12.26 40.23
N PRO A 421 2.84 12.05 40.72
CA PRO A 421 1.72 11.70 39.85
C PRO A 421 1.38 12.85 38.89
N PRO A 422 1.49 12.65 37.56
CA PRO A 422 1.03 13.64 36.60
C PRO A 422 -0.50 13.76 36.66
N THR A 423 -1.03 14.93 36.28
CA THR A 423 -2.47 15.06 35.98
C THR A 423 -2.82 14.18 34.78
N ALA A 424 -4.10 13.82 34.61
CA ALA A 424 -4.52 12.99 33.48
C ALA A 424 -4.18 13.63 32.11
N ASP A 425 -4.33 14.96 31.98
CA ASP A 425 -3.92 15.71 30.78
C ASP A 425 -2.41 15.71 30.55
N GLU A 426 -1.62 15.76 31.61
CA GLU A 426 -0.16 15.67 31.53
C GLU A 426 0.29 14.26 31.13
N ALA A 427 -0.30 13.23 31.74
CA ALA A 427 -0.02 11.84 31.41
C ALA A 427 -0.36 11.53 29.95
N LEU A 428 -1.49 12.02 29.44
CA LEU A 428 -1.88 11.86 28.05
C LEU A 428 -0.90 12.56 27.09
N ARG A 429 -0.47 13.78 27.40
CA ARG A 429 0.54 14.50 26.60
C ARG A 429 1.88 13.77 26.58
N ARG A 430 2.33 13.25 27.72
CA ARG A 430 3.56 12.44 27.83
C ARG A 430 3.46 11.16 27.03
N LEU A 431 2.33 10.45 27.12
CA LEU A 431 2.06 9.24 26.34
C LEU A 431 2.10 9.52 24.83
N ALA A 432 1.45 10.58 24.37
CA ALA A 432 1.46 10.98 22.95
C ALA A 432 2.88 11.27 22.46
N ARG A 433 3.70 11.93 23.29
CA ARG A 433 5.10 12.24 22.98
C ARG A 433 5.98 10.99 22.95
N ALA A 434 5.82 10.09 23.91
CA ALA A 434 6.51 8.81 23.95
C ALA A 434 6.17 7.95 22.72
N ALA A 435 4.89 7.87 22.34
CA ALA A 435 4.42 7.16 21.16
C ALA A 435 5.02 7.73 19.86
N ALA A 436 5.03 9.07 19.70
CA ALA A 436 5.61 9.74 18.55
C ALA A 436 7.12 9.49 18.38
N ARG A 437 7.84 9.24 19.48
CA ARG A 437 9.29 8.98 19.50
C ARG A 437 9.67 7.50 19.53
N GLY A 438 8.68 6.60 19.51
CA GLY A 438 8.91 5.16 19.64
C GLY A 438 9.55 4.76 20.98
N ARG A 439 9.26 5.48 22.07
CA ARG A 439 9.69 5.16 23.45
C ARG A 439 8.75 4.14 24.10
N GLY A 440 9.10 3.64 25.29
CA GLY A 440 8.22 2.77 26.08
C GLY A 440 6.91 3.48 26.45
N THR A 441 5.77 2.87 26.12
CA THR A 441 4.43 3.47 26.34
C THR A 441 3.56 2.69 27.33
N ASP A 442 3.99 1.51 27.77
CA ASP A 442 3.24 0.57 28.59
C ASP A 442 2.76 1.19 29.92
N ARG A 443 3.67 1.77 30.71
CA ARG A 443 3.33 2.33 32.04
C ARG A 443 2.55 3.62 31.95
N LEU A 444 2.87 4.49 30.98
CA LEU A 444 2.10 5.70 30.71
C LEU A 444 0.68 5.38 30.22
N ALA A 445 0.52 4.38 29.35
CA ALA A 445 -0.79 3.93 28.88
C ALA A 445 -1.62 3.31 30.03
N GLN A 446 -1.00 2.51 30.90
CA GLN A 446 -1.65 1.98 32.11
C GLN A 446 -2.09 3.12 33.04
N TYR A 447 -1.25 4.12 33.26
CA TYR A 447 -1.56 5.26 34.11
C TYR A 447 -2.72 6.10 33.53
N VAL A 448 -2.69 6.42 32.23
CA VAL A 448 -3.78 7.15 31.54
C VAL A 448 -5.10 6.39 31.65
N LEU A 449 -5.08 5.07 31.41
CA LEU A 449 -6.27 4.22 31.56
C LEU A 449 -6.80 4.23 32.99
N GLY A 450 -5.93 4.04 33.99
CA GLY A 450 -6.32 4.09 35.40
C GLY A 450 -6.88 5.45 35.81
N ALA A 451 -6.27 6.54 35.38
CA ALA A 451 -6.74 7.91 35.63
C ALA A 451 -8.14 8.14 35.01
N ALA A 452 -8.35 7.66 33.78
CA ALA A 452 -9.64 7.77 33.09
C ALA A 452 -10.76 6.98 33.78
N LEU A 453 -10.45 5.78 34.28
CA LEU A 453 -11.39 4.94 35.01
C LEU A 453 -11.72 5.50 36.40
N ALA A 454 -10.78 6.22 37.02
CA ALA A 454 -10.95 6.86 38.32
C ALA A 454 -11.69 8.21 38.24
N ASP A 455 -11.50 9.00 37.18
CA ASP A 455 -12.17 10.28 36.95
C ASP A 455 -12.99 10.26 35.66
N SER A 456 -14.26 9.88 35.80
CA SER A 456 -15.20 9.86 34.66
C SER A 456 -15.44 11.24 34.07
N ALA A 457 -15.37 12.30 34.87
CA ALA A 457 -15.60 13.66 34.39
C ALA A 457 -14.43 14.14 33.51
N TRP A 458 -13.21 13.68 33.79
CA TRP A 458 -12.08 13.87 32.88
C TRP A 458 -12.30 13.12 31.56
N LEU A 459 -12.67 11.84 31.60
CA LEU A 459 -12.92 11.05 30.38
C LEU A 459 -14.03 11.67 29.51
N ASP A 460 -15.07 12.24 30.11
CA ASP A 460 -16.16 12.92 29.40
C ASP A 460 -15.74 14.22 28.67
N ARG A 461 -14.63 14.84 29.10
CA ARG A 461 -14.05 16.07 28.51
C ARG A 461 -12.79 15.82 27.66
N CYS A 462 -12.18 14.63 27.78
CA CYS A 462 -10.98 14.26 27.05
C CYS A 462 -11.21 14.36 25.53
N ASP A 463 -10.23 14.83 24.77
CA ASP A 463 -10.27 14.64 23.32
C ASP A 463 -9.75 13.24 23.01
N LEU A 464 -10.64 12.30 22.65
CA LEU A 464 -10.18 10.94 22.36
C LEU A 464 -9.37 10.87 21.08
N ALA A 465 -9.53 11.80 20.13
CA ALA A 465 -8.69 11.84 18.93
C ALA A 465 -7.21 12.09 19.28
N ALA A 466 -6.93 12.82 20.37
CA ALA A 466 -5.57 13.05 20.87
C ALA A 466 -4.94 11.83 21.57
N VAL A 467 -5.71 10.78 21.87
CA VAL A 467 -5.19 9.55 22.47
C VAL A 467 -4.47 8.72 21.40
N PRO A 468 -3.16 8.44 21.55
CA PRO A 468 -2.42 7.64 20.57
C PRO A 468 -2.84 6.17 20.64
N THR A 469 -2.83 5.49 19.49
CA THR A 469 -3.05 4.03 19.41
C THR A 469 -1.73 3.30 19.65
N VAL A 470 -1.46 2.96 20.91
CA VAL A 470 -0.21 2.29 21.34
C VAL A 470 -0.38 0.80 21.65
N ARG A 471 -1.54 0.39 22.18
CA ARG A 471 -1.86 -1.02 22.52
C ARG A 471 -0.81 -1.72 23.39
N THR A 472 -0.32 -1.04 24.42
CA THR A 472 0.75 -1.51 25.33
C THR A 472 0.33 -1.64 26.79
N ALA A 473 -0.86 -1.16 27.18
CA ALA A 473 -1.34 -1.30 28.56
C ALA A 473 -1.91 -2.70 28.84
N SER A 474 -1.43 -3.35 29.90
CA SER A 474 -2.06 -4.56 30.44
C SER A 474 -3.27 -4.15 31.29
N LEU A 475 -4.39 -4.86 31.14
CA LEU A 475 -5.61 -4.55 31.88
C LEU A 475 -5.64 -5.14 33.28
N GLY A 476 -4.77 -6.09 33.63
CA GLY A 476 -4.91 -6.97 34.79
C GLY A 476 -5.30 -6.25 36.08
N GLU A 477 -4.53 -5.23 36.47
CA GLU A 477 -4.81 -4.43 37.68
C GLU A 477 -6.04 -3.51 37.56
N SER A 478 -6.43 -3.17 36.33
CA SER A 478 -7.56 -2.30 36.00
C SER A 478 -8.89 -3.06 35.79
N ARG A 479 -8.89 -4.40 35.73
CA ARG A 479 -10.09 -5.20 35.45
C ARG A 479 -11.22 -4.97 36.45
N ASP A 480 -10.89 -4.90 37.74
CA ASP A 480 -11.88 -4.61 38.79
C ASP A 480 -12.50 -3.20 38.62
N GLN A 481 -11.71 -2.23 38.17
CA GLN A 481 -12.19 -0.86 37.91
C GLN A 481 -13.12 -0.83 36.70
N ILE A 482 -12.77 -1.54 35.63
CA ILE A 482 -13.62 -1.69 34.43
C ILE A 482 -14.95 -2.35 34.80
N GLY A 483 -14.92 -3.44 35.57
CA GLY A 483 -16.13 -4.13 36.03
C GLY A 483 -17.05 -3.21 36.87
N ARG A 484 -16.47 -2.43 37.80
CA ARG A 484 -17.21 -1.41 38.56
C ARG A 484 -17.81 -0.33 37.66
N ARG A 485 -17.05 0.14 36.66
CA ARG A 485 -17.51 1.13 35.69
C ARG A 485 -18.68 0.59 34.87
N CYS A 486 -18.60 -0.64 34.36
CA CYS A 486 -19.69 -1.29 33.63
C CYS A 486 -20.96 -1.42 34.49
N ALA A 487 -20.82 -1.78 35.77
CA ALA A 487 -21.95 -1.86 36.70
C ALA A 487 -22.59 -0.49 36.99
N GLU A 488 -21.77 0.55 37.18
CA GLU A 488 -22.22 1.94 37.33
C GLU A 488 -23.02 2.39 36.10
N LEU A 489 -22.44 2.24 34.89
CA LEU A 489 -23.08 2.62 33.64
C LEU A 489 -24.39 1.88 33.44
N THR A 490 -24.42 0.58 33.72
CA THR A 490 -25.61 -0.25 33.66
C THR A 490 -26.74 0.28 34.55
N SER A 491 -26.41 0.72 35.77
CA SER A 491 -27.41 1.26 36.70
C SER A 491 -28.01 2.58 36.22
N ARG A 492 -27.24 3.38 35.47
CA ARG A 492 -27.64 4.69 34.95
C ARG A 492 -28.51 4.63 33.70
N ILE A 493 -28.54 3.49 32.98
CA ILE A 493 -29.28 3.37 31.70
C ILE A 493 -30.76 3.77 31.84
N ALA A 494 -31.40 3.46 32.97
CA ALA A 494 -32.81 3.77 33.18
C ALA A 494 -33.09 5.28 33.30
N ASP A 495 -32.14 6.04 33.86
CA ASP A 495 -32.30 7.47 34.14
C ASP A 495 -31.69 8.35 33.03
N ASP A 496 -30.57 7.91 32.46
CA ASP A 496 -29.79 8.64 31.45
C ASP A 496 -29.18 7.65 30.43
N PRO A 497 -29.99 7.09 29.50
CA PRO A 497 -29.53 6.11 28.52
C PRO A 497 -28.48 6.68 27.57
N SER A 498 -28.58 7.96 27.22
CA SER A 498 -27.66 8.62 26.28
C SER A 498 -26.31 8.89 26.93
N GLY A 499 -26.28 9.43 28.16
CA GLY A 499 -25.03 9.59 28.89
C GLY A 499 -24.35 8.25 29.20
N ALA A 500 -25.13 7.22 29.55
CA ALA A 500 -24.59 5.86 29.74
C ALA A 500 -23.99 5.28 28.45
N THR A 501 -24.65 5.48 27.30
CA THR A 501 -24.15 5.04 25.98
C THR A 501 -22.86 5.76 25.62
N ARG A 502 -22.84 7.10 25.70
CA ARG A 502 -21.67 7.93 25.42
C ARG A 502 -20.48 7.48 26.27
N ALA A 503 -20.69 7.37 27.59
CA ALA A 503 -19.62 6.98 28.51
C ALA A 503 -19.11 5.54 28.27
N ALA A 504 -19.98 4.60 27.88
CA ALA A 504 -19.58 3.23 27.52
C ALA A 504 -18.72 3.22 26.25
N LEU A 505 -19.13 3.96 25.20
CA LEU A 505 -18.37 4.07 23.95
C LEU A 505 -17.01 4.73 24.16
N ARG A 506 -16.94 5.80 24.95
CA ARG A 506 -15.67 6.46 25.29
C ARG A 506 -14.72 5.57 26.09
N THR A 507 -15.26 4.77 27.02
CA THR A 507 -14.48 3.79 27.78
C THR A 507 -13.95 2.68 26.86
N ALA A 508 -14.79 2.19 25.93
CA ALA A 508 -14.41 1.20 24.94
C ALA A 508 -13.31 1.72 24.01
N GLU A 509 -13.47 2.93 23.48
CA GLU A 509 -12.48 3.57 22.59
C GLU A 509 -11.12 3.73 23.27
N LEU A 510 -11.11 4.15 24.53
CA LEU A 510 -9.86 4.27 25.30
C LEU A 510 -9.16 2.90 25.45
N ILE A 511 -9.92 1.84 25.74
CA ILE A 511 -9.39 0.48 25.84
C ILE A 511 -8.88 -0.01 24.47
N GLU A 512 -9.59 0.25 23.37
CA GLU A 512 -9.15 -0.16 22.03
C GLU A 512 -7.85 0.53 21.58
N ARG A 513 -7.61 1.78 22.02
CA ARG A 513 -6.38 2.53 21.71
C ARG A 513 -5.20 2.13 22.59
N LEU A 514 -5.44 1.89 23.89
CA LEU A 514 -4.37 1.74 24.87
C LEU A 514 -4.04 0.29 25.22
N ALA A 515 -5.01 -0.62 25.26
CA ALA A 515 -4.83 -1.95 25.82
C ALA A 515 -4.19 -2.94 24.83
N VAL A 516 -3.34 -3.83 25.35
CA VAL A 516 -2.75 -4.97 24.62
C VAL A 516 -3.87 -5.88 24.08
N PRO A 517 -3.74 -6.44 22.86
CA PRO A 517 -4.74 -7.35 22.30
C PRO A 517 -4.67 -8.75 22.93
N ASP A 518 -5.13 -8.89 24.17
CA ASP A 518 -5.18 -10.14 24.94
C ASP A 518 -6.61 -10.55 25.36
N ASP A 519 -6.72 -11.66 26.08
CA ASP A 519 -7.99 -12.22 26.59
C ASP A 519 -8.67 -11.28 27.60
N GLU A 520 -7.89 -10.49 28.35
CA GLU A 520 -8.42 -9.53 29.30
C GLU A 520 -9.11 -8.36 28.57
N ARG A 521 -8.51 -7.87 27.48
CA ARG A 521 -9.13 -6.89 26.60
C ARG A 521 -10.39 -7.44 25.94
N ALA A 522 -10.37 -8.69 25.47
CA ALA A 522 -11.56 -9.33 24.92
C ALA A 522 -12.70 -9.40 25.96
N THR A 523 -12.39 -9.77 27.20
CA THR A 523 -13.37 -9.81 28.30
C THR A 523 -13.92 -8.43 28.63
N ALA A 524 -13.05 -7.42 28.74
CA ALA A 524 -13.46 -6.03 28.97
C ALA A 524 -14.37 -5.50 27.85
N ARG A 525 -14.05 -5.87 26.61
CA ARG A 525 -14.86 -5.54 25.44
C ARG A 525 -16.25 -6.17 25.55
N ASP A 526 -16.36 -7.44 25.89
CA ASP A 526 -17.65 -8.13 26.01
C ASP A 526 -18.54 -7.52 27.11
N GLU A 527 -17.94 -7.13 28.24
CA GLU A 527 -18.64 -6.43 29.33
C GLU A 527 -19.20 -5.08 28.87
N LEU A 528 -18.39 -4.27 28.18
CA LEU A 528 -18.82 -2.97 27.66
C LEU A 528 -19.85 -3.13 26.53
N ALA A 529 -19.67 -4.11 25.64
CA ALA A 529 -20.63 -4.43 24.59
C ALA A 529 -22.00 -4.83 25.18
N ALA A 530 -22.02 -5.54 26.32
CA ALA A 530 -23.25 -5.84 27.04
C ALA A 530 -23.93 -4.59 27.61
N VAL A 531 -23.17 -3.60 28.08
CA VAL A 531 -23.73 -2.29 28.50
C VAL A 531 -24.35 -1.56 27.32
N VAL A 532 -23.61 -1.42 26.21
CA VAL A 532 -24.08 -0.72 24.99
C VAL A 532 -25.31 -1.43 24.40
N ALA A 533 -25.33 -2.75 24.38
CA ALA A 533 -26.47 -3.53 23.91
C ALA A 533 -27.76 -3.26 24.70
N ARG A 534 -27.65 -2.93 26.00
CA ARG A 534 -28.81 -2.62 26.86
C ARG A 534 -29.38 -1.23 26.61
N THR A 535 -28.60 -0.30 26.07
CA THR A 535 -29.10 1.04 25.70
C THR A 535 -29.84 1.00 24.36
N GLY A 536 -29.56 0.00 23.52
CA GLY A 536 -30.23 -0.22 22.24
C GLY A 536 -29.97 0.85 21.19
N LEU A 537 -29.05 1.79 21.47
CA LEU A 537 -28.62 2.85 20.57
C LEU A 537 -29.78 3.62 19.92
N THR A 538 -30.88 3.83 20.67
CA THR A 538 -32.13 4.38 20.11
C THR A 538 -32.03 5.84 19.71
N GLU A 539 -31.09 6.60 20.29
CA GLU A 539 -30.91 8.02 19.98
C GLU A 539 -29.91 8.30 18.86
N ILE A 540 -29.16 7.29 18.39
CA ILE A 540 -28.28 7.43 17.23
C ILE A 540 -29.15 7.58 15.97
N GLY A 541 -28.91 8.64 15.21
CA GLY A 541 -29.74 9.06 14.07
C GLY A 541 -30.76 10.17 14.38
N THR A 542 -30.90 10.57 15.66
CA THR A 542 -31.71 11.76 16.02
C THR A 542 -30.94 13.06 15.75
N PRO A 543 -31.59 14.22 15.48
CA PRO A 543 -30.87 15.47 15.27
C PRO A 543 -29.83 15.77 16.37
N GLY A 544 -28.59 16.07 15.96
CA GLY A 544 -27.46 16.33 16.86
C GLY A 544 -26.86 15.10 17.56
N TRP A 545 -27.15 13.88 17.10
CA TRP A 545 -26.63 12.65 17.71
C TRP A 545 -25.11 12.54 17.60
N SER A 546 -24.50 12.97 16.49
CA SER A 546 -23.06 12.83 16.25
C SER A 546 -22.24 13.57 17.32
N GLU A 547 -22.60 14.81 17.62
CA GLU A 547 -22.00 15.61 18.70
C GLU A 547 -22.30 15.02 20.08
N ARG A 548 -23.53 14.51 20.30
CA ARG A 548 -23.93 13.92 21.60
C ARG A 548 -23.13 12.67 21.95
N PHE A 549 -22.71 11.89 20.96
CA PHE A 549 -22.01 10.62 21.15
C PHE A 549 -20.54 10.66 20.72
N ASP A 550 -20.00 11.85 20.44
CA ASP A 550 -18.62 12.08 19.96
C ASP A 550 -18.27 11.15 18.77
N ALA A 551 -19.19 11.04 17.81
CA ALA A 551 -19.14 10.05 16.75
C ALA A 551 -17.83 10.10 15.95
N ASP A 552 -17.28 11.30 15.73
CA ASP A 552 -16.04 11.52 14.96
C ASP A 552 -14.78 11.08 15.72
N GLU A 553 -14.85 10.91 17.05
CA GLU A 553 -13.72 10.45 17.87
C GLU A 553 -13.61 8.91 17.93
N MET A 554 -14.64 8.20 17.48
CA MET A 554 -14.73 6.73 17.58
C MET A 554 -13.98 6.05 16.44
N SER A 555 -13.03 5.17 16.80
CA SER A 555 -12.30 4.36 15.84
C SER A 555 -13.20 3.31 15.17
N GLU A 556 -12.76 2.85 14.00
CA GLU A 556 -13.39 1.75 13.29
C GLU A 556 -13.50 0.48 14.14
N ALA A 557 -12.48 0.20 14.96
CA ALA A 557 -12.48 -0.95 15.86
C ALA A 557 -13.62 -0.89 16.89
N THR A 558 -13.84 0.28 17.50
CA THR A 558 -14.94 0.49 18.45
C THR A 558 -16.30 0.39 17.77
N ARG A 559 -16.45 0.95 16.56
CA ARG A 559 -17.72 0.84 15.81
C ARG A 559 -18.04 -0.60 15.44
N ALA A 560 -17.04 -1.34 14.93
CA ALA A 560 -17.20 -2.74 14.55
C ALA A 560 -17.55 -3.64 15.75
N THR A 561 -16.98 -3.38 16.93
CA THR A 561 -17.15 -4.25 18.11
C THR A 561 -18.30 -3.86 19.03
N MET A 562 -18.57 -2.56 19.19
CA MET A 562 -19.57 -2.05 20.14
C MET A 562 -20.88 -1.64 19.49
N VAL A 563 -20.83 -1.10 18.27
CA VAL A 563 -21.97 -0.40 17.65
C VAL A 563 -22.68 -1.29 16.65
N ARG A 564 -21.98 -1.81 15.63
CA ARG A 564 -22.59 -2.63 14.56
C ARG A 564 -23.34 -3.85 15.09
N PRO A 565 -22.85 -4.61 16.10
CA PRO A 565 -23.58 -5.76 16.62
C PRO A 565 -24.92 -5.38 17.27
N VAL A 566 -25.05 -4.16 17.81
CA VAL A 566 -26.29 -3.66 18.40
C VAL A 566 -27.26 -3.21 17.30
N PHE A 567 -26.77 -2.50 16.29
CA PHE A 567 -27.56 -2.13 15.10
C PHE A 567 -28.07 -3.37 14.35
N ALA A 568 -27.23 -4.40 14.20
CA ALA A 568 -27.62 -5.65 13.56
C ALA A 568 -28.76 -6.36 14.31
N ARG A 569 -29.07 -6.04 15.57
CA ARG A 569 -30.23 -6.58 16.31
C ARG A 569 -31.54 -5.85 16.00
N HIS A 570 -31.51 -4.73 15.28
CA HIS A 570 -32.72 -4.01 14.91
C HIS A 570 -33.51 -4.74 13.81
N ALA A 571 -34.83 -4.57 13.86
CA ALA A 571 -35.74 -5.12 12.86
C ALA A 571 -35.54 -4.43 11.50
N VAL A 572 -35.80 -5.17 10.42
CA VAL A 572 -35.68 -4.73 9.02
C VAL A 572 -36.37 -3.38 8.77
N GLY A 573 -37.54 -3.15 9.35
CA GLY A 573 -38.26 -1.88 9.22
C GLY A 573 -37.47 -0.67 9.70
N ARG A 574 -36.81 -0.77 10.87
CA ARG A 574 -35.96 0.31 11.41
C ARG A 574 -34.68 0.48 10.60
N LEU A 575 -34.06 -0.62 10.16
CA LEU A 575 -32.83 -0.57 9.37
C LEU A 575 -33.06 0.00 7.96
N SER A 576 -34.25 -0.21 7.39
CA SER A 576 -34.65 0.37 6.11
C SER A 576 -34.82 1.88 6.15
N GLU A 577 -34.95 2.47 7.34
CA GLU A 577 -35.07 3.91 7.59
C GLU A 577 -33.75 4.54 8.06
N LEU A 578 -32.62 3.82 7.96
CA LEU A 578 -31.30 4.39 8.28
C LEU A 578 -31.02 5.63 7.43
N SER A 579 -30.51 6.67 8.07
CA SER A 579 -30.04 7.88 7.41
C SER A 579 -28.61 7.72 6.90
N SER A 580 -28.24 8.51 5.89
CA SER A 580 -26.93 8.45 5.25
C SER A 580 -25.79 8.82 6.22
N ASP A 581 -26.01 9.75 7.14
CA ASP A 581 -25.05 10.13 8.19
C ASP A 581 -24.73 8.98 9.16
N VAL A 582 -25.74 8.24 9.61
CA VAL A 582 -25.54 7.04 10.47
C VAL A 582 -24.82 5.95 9.69
N ALA A 583 -25.21 5.71 8.44
CA ALA A 583 -24.56 4.71 7.59
C ALA A 583 -23.09 5.05 7.32
N LEU A 584 -22.78 6.32 7.05
CA LEU A 584 -21.40 6.81 6.90
C LEU A 584 -20.61 6.70 8.19
N TRP A 585 -21.20 6.95 9.35
CA TRP A 585 -20.49 6.73 10.60
C TRP A 585 -20.23 5.24 10.83
N LEU A 586 -21.21 4.37 10.59
CA LEU A 586 -21.08 2.93 10.81
C LEU A 586 -19.99 2.30 9.95
N TYR A 587 -19.82 2.72 8.69
CA TYR A 587 -18.90 2.10 7.72
C TYR A 587 -17.97 3.11 7.03
N GLY A 588 -17.69 4.24 7.67
CA GLY A 588 -16.87 5.29 7.07
C GLY A 588 -15.37 4.99 7.17
N ALA A 589 -14.65 5.22 6.07
CA ALA A 589 -13.20 5.12 6.03
C ALA A 589 -12.52 6.50 5.98
N VAL A 590 -11.34 6.57 6.59
CA VAL A 590 -10.38 7.67 6.41
C VAL A 590 -9.62 7.43 5.09
N SER A 591 -10.31 7.53 3.95
CA SER A 591 -9.67 7.48 2.63
C SER A 591 -9.83 8.83 1.92
N ALA A 592 -8.80 9.26 1.17
CA ALA A 592 -8.77 10.58 0.55
C ALA A 592 -9.86 10.82 -0.51
N ASP A 593 -10.49 9.74 -1.01
CA ASP A 593 -11.41 9.82 -2.15
C ASP A 593 -12.88 9.55 -1.77
N HIS A 594 -13.17 8.75 -0.72
CA HIS A 594 -14.54 8.37 -0.34
C HIS A 594 -14.70 8.12 1.17
N ASN A 595 -15.80 8.61 1.74
CA ASN A 595 -16.15 8.49 3.17
C ASN A 595 -16.92 7.20 3.51
N TYR A 596 -16.95 6.19 2.64
CA TYR A 596 -17.67 4.94 2.84
C TYR A 596 -16.82 3.75 2.39
N ALA A 597 -16.77 2.67 3.17
CA ALA A 597 -15.96 1.51 2.86
C ALA A 597 -16.72 0.20 3.10
N CYS A 598 -16.36 -0.79 2.29
CA CYS A 598 -16.79 -2.16 2.51
C CYS A 598 -16.06 -2.72 3.75
N PRO A 599 -16.75 -3.44 4.64
CA PRO A 599 -16.12 -4.09 5.77
C PRO A 599 -15.16 -5.20 5.28
N ASP A 600 -13.91 -5.16 5.73
CA ASP A 600 -12.90 -6.17 5.41
C ASP A 600 -12.04 -6.50 6.66
N PRO A 601 -12.10 -7.74 7.19
CA PRO A 601 -13.00 -8.82 6.80
C PRO A 601 -14.45 -8.53 7.23
N ALA A 602 -15.43 -8.96 6.43
CA ALA A 602 -16.84 -8.87 6.81
C ALA A 602 -17.19 -9.86 7.94
N LEU A 603 -17.78 -9.35 9.03
CA LEU A 603 -18.32 -10.18 10.12
C LEU A 603 -19.79 -10.57 9.85
N PRO A 604 -20.33 -11.60 10.53
CA PRO A 604 -21.73 -12.00 10.35
C PRO A 604 -22.76 -10.89 10.59
N ASP A 605 -22.45 -9.95 11.49
CA ASP A 605 -23.28 -8.77 11.72
C ASP A 605 -23.20 -7.76 10.57
N ASP A 606 -22.03 -7.64 9.92
CA ASP A 606 -21.85 -6.79 8.74
C ASP A 606 -22.61 -7.36 7.54
N ASP A 607 -22.59 -8.69 7.34
CA ASP A 607 -23.37 -9.35 6.27
C ASP A 607 -24.88 -9.03 6.39
N TYR A 608 -25.41 -8.86 7.60
CA TYR A 608 -26.80 -8.45 7.83
C TYR A 608 -27.02 -6.94 7.69
N LEU A 609 -26.13 -6.11 8.24
CA LEU A 609 -26.34 -4.67 8.40
C LEU A 609 -25.90 -3.84 7.17
N PHE A 610 -24.81 -4.24 6.51
CA PHE A 610 -24.15 -3.44 5.48
C PHE A 610 -25.05 -3.13 4.28
N GLY A 611 -25.96 -4.05 3.92
CA GLY A 611 -26.92 -3.82 2.84
C GLY A 611 -27.85 -2.63 3.09
N PHE A 612 -28.33 -2.48 4.33
CA PHE A 612 -29.20 -1.37 4.73
C PHE A 612 -28.44 -0.04 4.77
N ALA A 613 -27.24 -0.04 5.35
CA ALA A 613 -26.37 1.14 5.36
C ALA A 613 -26.03 1.60 3.94
N THR A 614 -25.70 0.66 3.06
CA THR A 614 -25.36 0.95 1.66
C THR A 614 -26.54 1.54 0.90
N ARG A 615 -27.76 1.02 1.11
CA ARG A 615 -28.97 1.62 0.52
C ARG A 615 -29.14 3.08 0.95
N ALA A 616 -28.97 3.39 2.23
CA ALA A 616 -29.08 4.76 2.74
C ALA A 616 -28.05 5.69 2.07
N VAL A 617 -26.80 5.26 1.97
CA VAL A 617 -25.71 6.01 1.30
C VAL A 617 -25.98 6.19 -0.19
N LEU A 618 -26.44 5.15 -0.89
CA LEU A 618 -26.72 5.23 -2.32
C LEU A 618 -27.91 6.14 -2.63
N SER A 619 -28.92 6.18 -1.76
CA SER A 619 -30.09 7.05 -1.91
C SER A 619 -29.77 8.54 -1.75
N ASP A 620 -28.65 8.88 -1.11
CA ASP A 620 -28.20 10.26 -0.92
C ASP A 620 -27.22 10.69 -2.01
N TRP A 621 -27.75 11.32 -3.05
CA TRP A 621 -26.96 11.80 -4.18
C TRP A 621 -26.06 13.00 -3.84
N ALA A 622 -26.33 13.70 -2.73
CA ALA A 622 -25.53 14.86 -2.32
C ALA A 622 -24.11 14.47 -1.88
N LEU A 623 -23.89 13.20 -1.54
CA LEU A 623 -22.58 12.66 -1.15
C LEU A 623 -21.57 12.60 -2.30
N GLY A 624 -22.01 12.76 -3.55
CA GLY A 624 -21.11 12.88 -4.70
C GLY A 624 -20.26 11.64 -5.02
N ILE A 625 -20.66 10.45 -4.53
CA ILE A 625 -19.92 9.20 -4.73
C ILE A 625 -19.86 8.86 -6.24
N PRO A 626 -18.66 8.66 -6.82
CA PRO A 626 -18.48 8.28 -8.21
C PRO A 626 -19.22 6.99 -8.60
N ALA A 627 -19.70 6.94 -9.84
CA ALA A 627 -20.45 5.79 -10.36
C ALA A 627 -19.75 4.42 -10.20
N PRO A 628 -18.42 4.27 -10.42
CA PRO A 628 -17.73 3.01 -10.20
C PRO A 628 -17.76 2.55 -8.73
N ALA A 629 -17.57 3.49 -7.79
CA ALA A 629 -17.60 3.19 -6.36
C ALA A 629 -19.02 2.83 -5.91
N ARG A 630 -20.05 3.56 -6.38
CA ARG A 630 -21.46 3.22 -6.14
C ARG A 630 -21.78 1.79 -6.60
N ALA A 631 -21.35 1.42 -7.80
CA ALA A 631 -21.58 0.07 -8.35
C ALA A 631 -20.85 -1.02 -7.53
N HIS A 632 -19.63 -0.75 -7.07
CA HIS A 632 -18.89 -1.63 -6.18
C HIS A 632 -19.62 -1.83 -4.84
N TYR A 633 -20.02 -0.75 -4.17
CA TYR A 633 -20.75 -0.83 -2.89
C TYR A 633 -22.08 -1.59 -3.03
N ALA A 634 -22.86 -1.31 -4.08
CA ALA A 634 -24.10 -2.03 -4.36
C ALA A 634 -23.86 -3.56 -4.48
N SER A 635 -22.76 -3.95 -5.12
CA SER A 635 -22.43 -5.36 -5.34
C SER A 635 -22.02 -6.06 -4.05
N GLU A 636 -21.14 -5.45 -3.25
CA GLU A 636 -20.73 -5.98 -1.94
C GLU A 636 -21.89 -6.04 -0.95
N ALA A 637 -22.76 -5.03 -0.95
CA ALA A 637 -23.98 -4.99 -0.15
C ALA A 637 -24.93 -6.16 -0.45
N ILE A 638 -25.12 -6.47 -1.74
CA ILE A 638 -25.95 -7.61 -2.16
C ILE A 638 -25.26 -8.93 -1.78
N ARG A 639 -23.94 -9.06 -1.96
CA ARG A 639 -23.20 -10.26 -1.53
C ARG A 639 -23.36 -10.52 -0.03
N GLY A 640 -23.22 -9.48 0.79
CA GLY A 640 -23.44 -9.57 2.24
C GLY A 640 -24.86 -10.03 2.58
N ALA A 641 -25.88 -9.40 1.98
CA ALA A 641 -27.27 -9.78 2.19
C ALA A 641 -27.55 -11.25 1.80
N LEU A 642 -26.98 -11.72 0.69
CA LEU A 642 -27.10 -13.11 0.23
C LEU A 642 -26.37 -14.12 1.12
N ARG A 643 -25.30 -13.72 1.81
CA ARG A 643 -24.61 -14.56 2.80
C ARG A 643 -25.29 -14.55 4.16
N SER A 644 -26.02 -13.49 4.50
CA SER A 644 -26.64 -13.34 5.81
C SER A 644 -27.70 -14.42 6.07
N GLU A 645 -27.49 -15.25 7.09
CA GLU A 645 -28.48 -16.24 7.56
C GLU A 645 -29.62 -15.60 8.35
N ARG A 646 -29.41 -14.37 8.85
CA ARG A 646 -30.37 -13.64 9.70
C ARG A 646 -31.47 -12.94 8.90
N LEU A 647 -31.25 -12.72 7.61
CA LEU A 647 -32.18 -12.05 6.71
C LEU A 647 -33.04 -13.09 5.99
N GLY A 648 -34.36 -13.08 6.22
CA GLY A 648 -35.28 -14.01 5.54
C GLY A 648 -35.30 -13.80 4.03
N ASP A 649 -35.73 -14.81 3.26
CA ASP A 649 -35.74 -14.75 1.79
C ASP A 649 -36.60 -13.62 1.22
N GLU A 650 -37.71 -13.28 1.88
CA GLU A 650 -38.57 -12.15 1.51
C GLU A 650 -37.86 -10.81 1.74
N ASP A 651 -37.38 -10.57 2.97
CA ASP A 651 -36.64 -9.34 3.31
C ASP A 651 -35.36 -9.18 2.47
N CYS A 652 -34.69 -10.28 2.14
CA CYS A 652 -33.52 -10.28 1.27
C CYS A 652 -33.88 -9.85 -0.15
N ARG A 653 -34.98 -10.36 -0.71
CA ARG A 653 -35.45 -9.93 -2.04
C ARG A 653 -35.83 -8.45 -2.05
N ASP A 654 -36.48 -7.97 -1.00
CA ASP A 654 -36.89 -6.57 -0.87
C ASP A 654 -35.67 -5.65 -0.76
N LEU A 655 -34.68 -6.02 0.06
CA LEU A 655 -33.44 -5.26 0.20
C LEU A 655 -32.63 -5.24 -1.09
N VAL A 656 -32.44 -6.39 -1.75
CA VAL A 656 -31.75 -6.48 -3.04
C VAL A 656 -32.47 -5.64 -4.09
N SER A 657 -33.81 -5.70 -4.15
CA SER A 657 -34.60 -4.87 -5.06
C SER A 657 -34.37 -3.39 -4.81
N ALA A 658 -34.36 -2.98 -3.54
CA ALA A 658 -34.14 -1.59 -3.16
C ALA A 658 -32.72 -1.11 -3.53
N ILE A 659 -31.68 -1.91 -3.26
CA ILE A 659 -30.30 -1.56 -3.62
C ILE A 659 -30.16 -1.42 -5.14
N VAL A 660 -30.69 -2.38 -5.92
CA VAL A 660 -30.64 -2.35 -7.39
C VAL A 660 -31.38 -1.14 -7.96
N ALA A 661 -32.46 -0.69 -7.31
CA ALA A 661 -33.19 0.51 -7.70
C ALA A 661 -32.37 1.79 -7.50
N GLU A 662 -31.55 1.87 -6.45
CA GLU A 662 -30.67 3.02 -6.18
C GLU A 662 -29.41 3.03 -7.06
N GLN A 663 -28.81 1.86 -7.25
CA GLN A 663 -27.64 1.68 -8.09
C GLN A 663 -27.60 0.28 -8.66
N ARG A 664 -27.61 0.20 -9.99
CA ARG A 664 -27.49 -1.07 -10.69
C ARG A 664 -26.06 -1.64 -10.54
N PRO A 665 -25.91 -2.88 -10.05
CA PRO A 665 -24.63 -3.61 -10.09
C PRO A 665 -24.18 -3.91 -11.54
N PRO A 666 -22.89 -4.18 -11.76
CA PRO A 666 -22.39 -4.74 -13.02
C PRO A 666 -23.12 -6.03 -13.40
N ALA A 667 -23.24 -6.29 -14.71
CA ALA A 667 -23.96 -7.45 -15.20
C ALA A 667 -23.35 -8.79 -14.74
N ALA A 668 -22.02 -8.86 -14.59
CA ALA A 668 -21.33 -10.04 -14.06
C ALA A 668 -21.78 -10.38 -12.63
N ASP A 669 -21.93 -9.36 -11.78
CA ASP A 669 -22.37 -9.52 -10.38
C ASP A 669 -23.84 -9.95 -10.32
N LEU A 670 -24.70 -9.37 -11.17
CA LEU A 670 -26.10 -9.81 -11.27
C LEU A 670 -26.25 -11.29 -11.67
N LEU A 671 -25.33 -11.83 -12.48
CA LEU A 671 -25.29 -13.26 -12.83
C LEU A 671 -24.74 -14.14 -11.72
N GLU A 672 -23.80 -13.64 -10.93
CA GLU A 672 -23.39 -14.32 -9.70
C GLU A 672 -24.59 -14.46 -8.76
N PHE A 673 -25.32 -13.37 -8.57
CA PHE A 673 -26.44 -13.30 -7.63
C PHE A 673 -27.58 -14.24 -8.03
N SER A 674 -27.84 -14.44 -9.32
CA SER A 674 -28.94 -15.29 -9.80
C SER A 674 -28.80 -16.77 -9.43
N LYS A 675 -27.60 -17.22 -9.06
CA LYS A 675 -27.38 -18.57 -8.50
C LYS A 675 -28.10 -18.76 -7.16
N SER A 676 -28.38 -17.68 -6.43
CA SER A 676 -29.08 -17.70 -5.14
C SER A 676 -30.60 -17.71 -5.35
N THR A 677 -31.08 -18.79 -5.98
CA THR A 677 -32.49 -18.97 -6.35
C THR A 677 -33.40 -18.85 -5.13
N GLY A 678 -34.29 -17.86 -5.11
CA GLY A 678 -35.22 -17.59 -4.00
C GLY A 678 -34.92 -16.31 -3.21
N ARG A 679 -33.65 -15.85 -3.20
CA ARG A 679 -33.22 -14.62 -2.48
C ARG A 679 -32.99 -13.42 -3.39
N VAL A 680 -32.96 -13.63 -4.72
CA VAL A 680 -32.86 -12.58 -5.74
C VAL A 680 -34.16 -12.46 -6.53
N PRO A 681 -34.68 -11.25 -6.80
CA PRO A 681 -35.89 -11.08 -7.61
C PRO A 681 -35.68 -11.53 -9.07
N PRO A 682 -36.61 -12.31 -9.66
CA PRO A 682 -36.51 -12.76 -11.06
C PRO A 682 -36.39 -11.61 -12.09
N GLN A 683 -36.98 -10.46 -11.78
CA GLN A 683 -37.13 -9.32 -12.69
C GLN A 683 -35.82 -8.57 -13.00
N VAL A 684 -34.79 -8.73 -12.16
CA VAL A 684 -33.53 -7.96 -12.29
C VAL A 684 -32.73 -8.37 -13.53
N LEU A 685 -32.69 -9.67 -13.84
CA LEU A 685 -32.04 -10.20 -15.04
C LEU A 685 -32.91 -10.06 -16.29
N ASP A 686 -34.21 -10.32 -16.16
CA ASP A 686 -35.15 -10.18 -17.28
C ASP A 686 -35.14 -8.75 -17.84
N SER A 687 -35.11 -7.74 -16.96
CA SER A 687 -35.05 -6.35 -17.41
C SER A 687 -33.74 -5.98 -18.12
N LEU A 688 -32.61 -6.60 -17.74
CA LEU A 688 -31.31 -6.38 -18.39
C LEU A 688 -31.32 -6.91 -19.83
N VAL A 689 -31.72 -8.17 -19.99
CA VAL A 689 -31.63 -8.87 -21.27
C VAL A 689 -32.70 -8.39 -22.24
N PHE A 690 -33.94 -8.20 -21.76
CA PHE A 690 -35.04 -7.81 -22.64
C PHE A 690 -35.04 -6.32 -22.98
N TYR A 691 -34.72 -5.44 -22.03
CA TYR A 691 -35.00 -4.00 -22.18
C TYR A 691 -33.76 -3.10 -22.05
N GLY A 692 -32.67 -3.58 -21.45
CA GLY A 692 -31.49 -2.77 -21.12
C GLY A 692 -30.34 -2.85 -22.12
N ASP A 693 -29.38 -1.94 -21.97
CA ASP A 693 -28.04 -2.13 -22.50
C ASP A 693 -27.25 -3.09 -21.58
N VAL A 694 -26.51 -4.01 -22.17
CA VAL A 694 -25.82 -5.12 -21.50
C VAL A 694 -24.57 -5.45 -22.29
N GLU A 695 -23.47 -5.82 -21.65
CA GLU A 695 -22.23 -6.17 -22.35
C GLU A 695 -22.32 -7.56 -23.00
N SER A 696 -21.58 -7.78 -24.08
CA SER A 696 -21.56 -9.07 -24.79
C SER A 696 -21.09 -10.23 -23.91
N ASP A 697 -20.16 -9.98 -22.99
CA ASP A 697 -19.63 -11.00 -22.09
C ASP A 697 -20.69 -11.46 -21.08
N ALA A 698 -21.54 -10.55 -20.61
CA ALA A 698 -22.67 -10.91 -19.75
C ALA A 698 -23.73 -11.73 -20.50
N LEU A 699 -24.01 -11.39 -21.77
CA LEU A 699 -24.89 -12.20 -22.61
C LEU A 699 -24.31 -13.60 -22.86
N GLN A 700 -23.00 -13.68 -23.13
CA GLN A 700 -22.28 -14.95 -23.34
C GLN A 700 -22.34 -15.84 -22.09
N ALA A 701 -22.13 -15.27 -20.90
CA ALA A 701 -22.22 -16.01 -19.64
C ALA A 701 -23.62 -16.60 -19.38
N ILE A 702 -24.69 -15.89 -19.74
CA ILE A 702 -26.07 -16.43 -19.67
C ILE A 702 -26.24 -17.61 -20.63
N VAL A 703 -25.72 -17.47 -21.84
CA VAL A 703 -25.81 -18.50 -22.89
C VAL A 703 -25.05 -19.77 -22.52
N ASP A 704 -23.91 -19.65 -21.84
CA ASP A 704 -23.06 -20.77 -21.43
C ASP A 704 -23.60 -21.52 -20.19
N MET A 705 -24.58 -20.95 -19.49
CA MET A 705 -25.19 -21.53 -18.29
C MET A 705 -26.73 -21.66 -18.44
N PRO A 706 -27.24 -22.48 -19.37
CA PRO A 706 -28.67 -22.56 -19.68
C PRO A 706 -29.53 -23.06 -18.51
N ASP A 707 -28.95 -23.82 -17.56
CA ASP A 707 -29.68 -24.32 -16.37
C ASP A 707 -29.89 -23.24 -15.30
N ALA A 708 -29.17 -22.11 -15.37
CA ALA A 708 -29.26 -21.00 -14.42
C ALA A 708 -30.25 -19.90 -14.84
N ALA A 709 -30.89 -20.03 -16.00
CA ALA A 709 -31.80 -19.06 -16.59
C ALA A 709 -33.06 -19.73 -17.14
N SER A 710 -34.16 -18.98 -17.30
CA SER A 710 -35.32 -19.51 -18.03
C SER A 710 -34.95 -19.75 -19.51
N PRO A 711 -35.57 -20.72 -20.20
CA PRO A 711 -35.34 -20.94 -21.63
C PRO A 711 -35.59 -19.68 -22.48
N VAL A 712 -36.51 -18.83 -22.02
CA VAL A 712 -36.88 -17.55 -22.63
C VAL A 712 -35.77 -16.52 -22.47
N LEU A 713 -35.17 -16.42 -21.28
CA LEU A 713 -34.05 -15.52 -21.00
C LEU A 713 -32.78 -15.93 -21.76
N ALA A 714 -32.45 -17.22 -21.77
CA ALA A 714 -31.31 -17.76 -22.51
C ALA A 714 -31.46 -17.53 -24.03
N ALA A 715 -32.68 -17.71 -24.57
CA ALA A 715 -32.98 -17.43 -25.97
C ALA A 715 -32.82 -15.94 -26.31
N ALA A 716 -33.34 -15.04 -25.46
CA ALA A 716 -33.20 -13.60 -25.65
C ALA A 716 -31.72 -13.15 -25.61
N ALA A 717 -30.95 -13.68 -24.66
CA ALA A 717 -29.52 -13.38 -24.55
C ALA A 717 -28.74 -13.85 -25.79
N TRP A 718 -29.01 -15.07 -26.26
CA TRP A 718 -28.38 -15.61 -27.45
C TRP A 718 -28.67 -14.77 -28.70
N LEU A 719 -29.93 -14.36 -28.91
CA LEU A 719 -30.32 -13.57 -30.08
C LEU A 719 -29.57 -12.23 -30.13
N ARG A 720 -29.47 -11.54 -28.99
CA ARG A 720 -28.74 -10.27 -28.91
C ARG A 720 -27.25 -10.47 -29.17
N LEU A 721 -26.64 -11.51 -28.61
CA LEU A 721 -25.24 -11.83 -28.82
C LEU A 721 -24.94 -12.21 -30.28
N ALA A 722 -25.83 -12.96 -30.93
CA ALA A 722 -25.73 -13.32 -32.34
C ALA A 722 -25.73 -12.08 -33.25
N ARG A 723 -26.59 -11.09 -32.96
CA ARG A 723 -26.61 -9.81 -33.69
C ARG A 723 -25.28 -9.06 -33.58
N ARG A 724 -24.71 -8.99 -32.37
CA ARG A 724 -23.49 -8.23 -32.08
C ARG A 724 -22.23 -8.86 -32.64
N SER A 725 -22.14 -10.20 -32.57
CA SER A 725 -21.01 -10.94 -33.10
C SER A 725 -21.04 -11.06 -34.63
N ALA A 726 -22.14 -10.64 -35.28
CA ALA A 726 -22.42 -10.85 -36.71
C ALA A 726 -22.31 -12.32 -37.15
N ARG A 727 -22.37 -13.27 -36.21
CA ARG A 727 -22.27 -14.72 -36.46
C ARG A 727 -23.66 -15.33 -36.43
N VAL A 728 -24.28 -15.38 -37.59
CA VAL A 728 -25.53 -16.11 -37.80
C VAL A 728 -25.24 -17.23 -38.79
N THR A 729 -24.56 -18.28 -38.33
CA THR A 729 -24.20 -19.45 -39.15
C THR A 729 -24.97 -20.71 -38.77
N ASP A 730 -25.78 -20.65 -37.71
CA ASP A 730 -26.53 -21.79 -37.16
C ASP A 730 -28.04 -21.52 -37.22
N ARG A 731 -28.66 -22.03 -38.29
CA ARG A 731 -30.10 -21.90 -38.57
C ARG A 731 -30.97 -22.54 -37.47
N ASP A 732 -30.56 -23.71 -36.97
CA ASP A 732 -31.36 -24.49 -36.02
C ASP A 732 -31.40 -23.80 -34.66
N ARG A 733 -30.26 -23.28 -34.20
CA ARG A 733 -30.19 -22.52 -32.96
C ARG A 733 -30.97 -21.21 -33.04
N TRP A 734 -30.93 -20.52 -34.19
CA TRP A 734 -31.73 -19.30 -34.39
C TRP A 734 -33.23 -19.58 -34.32
N CYS A 735 -33.70 -20.57 -35.10
CA CYS A 735 -35.09 -20.99 -35.10
C CYS A 735 -35.53 -21.45 -33.69
N THR A 736 -34.68 -22.18 -32.97
CA THR A 736 -34.98 -22.65 -31.61
C THR A 736 -35.12 -21.48 -30.62
N ALA A 737 -34.23 -20.49 -30.67
CA ALA A 737 -34.31 -19.32 -29.80
C ALA A 737 -35.56 -18.48 -30.07
N VAL A 738 -35.90 -18.23 -31.35
CA VAL A 738 -37.14 -17.50 -31.68
C VAL A 738 -38.38 -18.31 -31.33
N ALA A 739 -38.35 -19.64 -31.49
CA ALA A 739 -39.44 -20.51 -31.06
C ALA A 739 -39.67 -20.43 -29.54
N ALA A 740 -38.62 -20.41 -28.72
CA ALA A 740 -38.73 -20.25 -27.27
C ALA A 740 -39.43 -18.94 -26.90
N LEU A 741 -39.10 -17.83 -27.59
CA LEU A 741 -39.79 -16.55 -27.40
C LEU A 741 -41.25 -16.57 -27.89
N ALA A 742 -41.50 -17.10 -29.09
CA ALA A 742 -42.82 -17.11 -29.72
C ALA A 742 -43.83 -18.03 -29.01
N THR A 743 -43.33 -19.06 -28.32
CA THR A 743 -44.17 -20.05 -27.61
C THR A 743 -44.24 -19.85 -26.10
N SER A 744 -43.53 -18.85 -25.56
CA SER A 744 -43.60 -18.44 -24.16
C SER A 744 -45.00 -18.01 -23.73
N ALA A 745 -45.26 -18.05 -22.42
CA ALA A 745 -46.55 -17.63 -21.86
C ALA A 745 -46.83 -16.15 -22.15
N GLU A 746 -45.79 -15.32 -22.11
CA GLU A 746 -45.81 -13.88 -22.35
C GLU A 746 -46.13 -13.53 -23.81
N SER A 747 -45.80 -14.42 -24.75
CA SER A 747 -46.10 -14.27 -26.18
C SER A 747 -47.42 -14.94 -26.60
N ARG A 748 -48.10 -15.65 -25.69
CA ARG A 748 -49.39 -16.32 -25.90
C ARG A 748 -50.43 -15.85 -24.88
N PRO A 749 -50.85 -14.57 -24.96
CA PRO A 749 -51.86 -14.05 -24.05
C PRO A 749 -53.20 -14.79 -24.24
N PRO A 750 -54.09 -14.77 -23.23
CA PRO A 750 -55.46 -15.27 -23.34
C PRO A 750 -56.20 -14.62 -24.53
N ALA A 751 -57.22 -15.29 -25.08
CA ALA A 751 -57.91 -14.87 -26.30
C ALA A 751 -58.28 -13.36 -26.28
N GLY A 752 -57.67 -12.59 -27.20
CA GLY A 752 -57.87 -11.14 -27.33
C GLY A 752 -56.83 -10.25 -26.63
N GLY A 753 -55.86 -10.80 -25.91
CA GLY A 753 -54.75 -10.02 -25.33
C GLY A 753 -53.62 -9.73 -26.31
N GLU A 754 -52.83 -8.69 -26.03
CA GLU A 754 -51.67 -8.27 -26.83
C GLU A 754 -50.35 -8.68 -26.18
N VAL A 755 -49.31 -8.88 -27.00
CA VAL A 755 -47.94 -9.13 -26.52
C VAL A 755 -47.25 -7.80 -26.28
N THR A 756 -47.03 -7.44 -25.01
CA THR A 756 -46.57 -6.10 -24.61
C THR A 756 -45.04 -5.97 -24.52
N TRP A 757 -44.33 -7.05 -24.18
CA TRP A 757 -42.88 -7.00 -23.95
C TRP A 757 -42.10 -6.59 -25.21
N VAL A 758 -42.56 -7.01 -26.39
CA VAL A 758 -41.92 -6.68 -27.69
C VAL A 758 -41.91 -5.16 -27.94
N ALA A 759 -42.88 -4.41 -27.40
CA ALA A 759 -42.95 -2.96 -27.57
C ALA A 759 -41.80 -2.22 -26.87
N GLN A 760 -41.29 -2.76 -25.76
CA GLN A 760 -40.23 -2.16 -24.95
C GLN A 760 -38.88 -2.85 -25.13
N ALA A 761 -38.86 -3.99 -25.82
CA ALA A 761 -37.66 -4.79 -26.02
C ALA A 761 -36.54 -4.03 -26.77
N ALA A 762 -35.30 -4.37 -26.39
CA ALA A 762 -34.08 -3.90 -27.02
C ALA A 762 -34.11 -4.19 -28.53
N GLU A 763 -33.66 -3.21 -29.31
CA GLU A 763 -33.75 -3.24 -30.77
C GLU A 763 -33.08 -4.46 -31.39
N GLU A 764 -31.90 -4.83 -30.90
CA GLU A 764 -31.15 -6.02 -31.34
C GLU A 764 -31.97 -7.30 -31.22
N LEU A 765 -32.70 -7.45 -30.11
CA LEU A 765 -33.53 -8.61 -29.83
C LEU A 765 -34.71 -8.66 -30.80
N VAL A 766 -35.39 -7.53 -31.02
CA VAL A 766 -36.54 -7.45 -31.92
C VAL A 766 -36.12 -7.67 -33.37
N VAL A 767 -34.97 -7.14 -33.81
CA VAL A 767 -34.43 -7.35 -35.16
C VAL A 767 -34.17 -8.83 -35.41
N MET A 768 -33.47 -9.49 -34.49
CA MET A 768 -33.15 -10.93 -34.62
C MET A 768 -34.39 -11.82 -34.48
N ALA A 769 -35.35 -11.45 -33.64
CA ALA A 769 -36.61 -12.15 -33.54
C ALA A 769 -37.43 -12.04 -34.84
N ALA A 770 -37.51 -10.85 -35.44
CA ALA A 770 -38.24 -10.62 -36.68
C ALA A 770 -37.59 -11.30 -37.90
N ALA A 771 -36.27 -11.18 -38.06
CA ALA A 771 -35.56 -11.87 -39.14
C ALA A 771 -35.61 -13.39 -38.96
N GLY A 772 -35.40 -13.90 -37.75
CA GLY A 772 -35.50 -15.32 -37.44
C GLY A 772 -36.91 -15.88 -37.62
N PHE A 773 -37.95 -15.07 -37.41
CA PHE A 773 -39.33 -15.44 -37.72
C PHE A 773 -39.51 -15.72 -39.22
N VAL A 774 -38.96 -14.87 -40.10
CA VAL A 774 -38.98 -15.07 -41.56
C VAL A 774 -38.15 -16.30 -41.96
N VAL A 775 -37.01 -16.55 -41.31
CA VAL A 775 -36.23 -17.80 -41.51
C VAL A 775 -37.05 -19.03 -41.10
N GLY A 776 -37.78 -18.95 -39.99
CA GLY A 776 -38.74 -19.97 -39.56
C GLY A 776 -39.84 -20.22 -40.60
N GLN A 777 -40.39 -19.15 -41.19
CA GLN A 777 -41.37 -19.24 -42.28
C GLN A 777 -40.82 -19.94 -43.51
N SER A 778 -39.56 -19.64 -43.90
CA SER A 778 -38.91 -20.34 -45.02
C SER A 778 -38.79 -21.85 -44.80
N SER A 779 -38.81 -22.27 -43.53
CA SER A 779 -38.76 -23.68 -43.11
C SER A 779 -40.14 -24.30 -42.90
N ALA A 780 -41.23 -23.54 -43.08
CA ALA A 780 -42.60 -23.92 -42.69
C ALA A 780 -42.71 -24.33 -41.20
N ALA A 781 -42.00 -23.62 -40.31
CA ALA A 781 -42.03 -23.91 -38.88
C ALA A 781 -43.40 -23.56 -38.25
N PRO A 782 -44.03 -24.43 -37.44
CA PRO A 782 -45.38 -24.20 -36.89
C PRO A 782 -45.52 -22.97 -35.98
N TRP A 783 -44.42 -22.53 -35.35
CA TRP A 783 -44.40 -21.35 -34.48
C TRP A 783 -44.30 -20.02 -35.26
N ALA A 784 -43.96 -20.08 -36.56
CA ALA A 784 -43.75 -18.92 -37.43
C ALA A 784 -45.02 -18.55 -38.22
N ASP A 785 -46.19 -18.71 -37.62
CA ASP A 785 -47.49 -18.42 -38.23
C ASP A 785 -47.78 -16.89 -38.20
N PRO A 786 -47.99 -16.24 -39.38
CA PRO A 786 -48.36 -14.83 -39.47
C PRO A 786 -49.56 -14.41 -38.62
N GLY A 787 -50.47 -15.34 -38.30
CA GLY A 787 -51.66 -15.10 -37.49
C GLY A 787 -51.42 -14.99 -35.98
N THR A 788 -50.19 -15.20 -35.52
CA THR A 788 -49.87 -15.21 -34.07
C THR A 788 -49.82 -13.79 -33.46
N PRO A 789 -50.23 -13.61 -32.19
CA PRO A 789 -50.07 -12.35 -31.47
C PRO A 789 -48.62 -11.86 -31.41
N PHE A 790 -47.66 -12.80 -31.34
CA PHE A 790 -46.23 -12.51 -31.40
C PHE A 790 -45.83 -11.86 -32.74
N CYS A 791 -46.30 -12.41 -33.87
CA CYS A 791 -46.07 -11.82 -35.19
C CYS A 791 -46.69 -10.41 -35.31
N ALA A 792 -47.90 -10.22 -34.78
CA ALA A 792 -48.56 -8.91 -34.76
C ALA A 792 -47.74 -7.87 -33.96
N ALA A 793 -47.18 -8.24 -32.81
CA ALA A 793 -46.35 -7.36 -32.00
C ALA A 793 -45.00 -7.02 -32.67
N LEU A 794 -44.37 -8.00 -33.35
CA LEU A 794 -43.19 -7.73 -34.19
C LEU A 794 -43.54 -6.77 -35.34
N LYS A 795 -44.66 -7.00 -36.04
CA LYS A 795 -45.16 -6.15 -37.14
C LYS A 795 -45.34 -4.69 -36.70
N ALA A 796 -45.85 -4.47 -35.48
CA ALA A 796 -46.03 -3.13 -34.92
C ALA A 796 -44.69 -2.37 -34.72
N ARG A 797 -43.58 -3.06 -34.46
CA ARG A 797 -42.24 -2.46 -34.32
C ARG A 797 -41.55 -2.18 -35.64
N MET A 798 -41.94 -2.85 -36.74
CA MET A 798 -41.21 -2.78 -38.01
C MET A 798 -40.98 -1.38 -38.58
N PRO A 799 -41.91 -0.40 -38.49
CA PRO A 799 -41.67 0.93 -39.07
C PRO A 799 -40.37 1.62 -38.62
N SER A 800 -39.88 1.37 -37.40
CA SER A 800 -38.64 1.97 -36.90
C SER A 800 -37.39 1.14 -37.22
N ILE A 801 -37.50 -0.18 -37.41
CA ILE A 801 -36.36 -1.10 -37.52
C ILE A 801 -36.30 -1.88 -38.85
N TYR A 802 -37.21 -1.58 -39.78
CA TYR A 802 -37.38 -2.29 -41.05
C TYR A 802 -36.06 -2.51 -41.79
N GLN A 803 -35.26 -1.45 -41.97
CA GLN A 803 -34.01 -1.56 -42.72
C GLN A 803 -33.02 -2.52 -42.04
N GLN A 804 -32.95 -2.52 -40.71
CA GLN A 804 -32.04 -3.39 -39.96
C GLN A 804 -32.45 -4.85 -40.04
N VAL A 805 -33.76 -5.14 -40.06
CA VAL A 805 -34.29 -6.49 -40.30
C VAL A 805 -33.97 -6.95 -41.71
N VAL A 806 -34.12 -6.07 -42.72
CA VAL A 806 -33.78 -6.38 -44.11
C VAL A 806 -32.29 -6.64 -44.29
N ASP A 807 -31.42 -5.85 -43.64
CA ASP A 807 -29.97 -6.05 -43.66
C ASP A 807 -29.59 -7.39 -43.01
N GLU A 808 -30.25 -7.77 -41.92
CA GLU A 808 -30.06 -9.08 -41.27
C GLU A 808 -30.53 -10.24 -42.16
N LEU A 809 -31.68 -10.12 -42.84
CA LEU A 809 -32.13 -11.12 -43.81
C LEU A 809 -31.18 -11.23 -45.01
N GLY A 810 -30.61 -10.11 -45.45
CA GLY A 810 -29.59 -10.10 -46.49
C GLY A 810 -28.31 -10.83 -46.08
N ARG A 811 -27.89 -10.69 -44.81
CA ARG A 811 -26.78 -11.45 -44.23
C ARG A 811 -27.12 -12.93 -44.11
N ALA A 812 -28.31 -13.26 -43.60
CA ALA A 812 -28.77 -14.63 -43.49
C ALA A 812 -28.79 -15.35 -44.85
N GLU A 813 -29.09 -14.63 -45.92
CA GLU A 813 -29.02 -15.16 -47.29
C GLU A 813 -27.58 -15.35 -47.78
N GLN A 814 -26.66 -14.41 -47.52
CA GLN A 814 -25.23 -14.58 -47.84
C GLN A 814 -24.59 -15.79 -47.15
N GLU A 815 -24.98 -16.03 -45.89
CA GLU A 815 -24.49 -17.13 -45.06
C GLU A 815 -25.28 -18.44 -45.27
N TRP A 816 -26.15 -18.50 -46.29
CA TRP A 816 -26.98 -19.67 -46.63
C TRP A 816 -27.94 -20.16 -45.54
N VAL A 817 -28.19 -19.34 -44.51
CA VAL A 817 -29.21 -19.59 -43.49
C VAL A 817 -30.61 -19.42 -44.08
N LEU A 818 -30.77 -18.43 -44.96
CA LEU A 818 -31.98 -18.17 -45.75
C LEU A 818 -31.74 -18.53 -47.21
N ASP A 819 -32.57 -19.42 -47.76
CA ASP A 819 -32.38 -19.92 -49.13
C ASP A 819 -32.73 -18.84 -50.17
N THR A 820 -31.77 -18.50 -51.05
CA THR A 820 -31.97 -17.56 -52.17
C THR A 820 -33.15 -17.97 -53.06
N ALA A 821 -33.41 -19.27 -53.24
CA ALA A 821 -34.58 -19.75 -53.97
C ALA A 821 -35.89 -19.38 -53.26
N TRP A 822 -35.94 -19.48 -51.93
CA TRP A 822 -37.11 -19.03 -51.18
C TRP A 822 -37.30 -17.51 -51.27
N VAL A 823 -36.21 -16.72 -51.19
CA VAL A 823 -36.26 -15.25 -51.36
C VAL A 823 -36.80 -14.86 -52.74
N ALA A 824 -36.31 -15.50 -53.80
CA ALA A 824 -36.80 -15.29 -55.17
C ALA A 824 -38.26 -15.73 -55.32
N GLY A 825 -38.64 -16.85 -54.72
CA GLY A 825 -40.03 -17.34 -54.65
C GLY A 825 -40.95 -16.33 -53.97
N HIS A 826 -40.54 -15.79 -52.83
CA HIS A 826 -41.30 -14.77 -52.10
C HIS A 826 -41.41 -13.47 -52.90
N ALA A 827 -40.33 -13.01 -53.57
CA ALA A 827 -40.39 -11.85 -54.45
C ALA A 827 -41.39 -12.04 -55.60
N LEU A 828 -41.41 -13.22 -56.22
CA LEU A 828 -42.35 -13.59 -57.27
C LEU A 828 -43.80 -13.62 -56.78
N THR A 829 -44.08 -14.29 -55.66
CA THR A 829 -45.45 -14.44 -55.13
C THR A 829 -46.04 -13.13 -54.66
N VAL A 830 -45.22 -12.25 -54.06
CA VAL A 830 -45.63 -10.89 -53.70
C VAL A 830 -45.88 -10.05 -54.95
N MET A 831 -45.04 -10.14 -55.98
CA MET A 831 -45.26 -9.44 -57.25
C MET A 831 -46.56 -9.88 -57.95
N MET A 832 -46.88 -11.17 -57.87
CA MET A 832 -48.12 -11.73 -58.41
C MET A 832 -49.37 -11.39 -57.57
N GLY A 833 -49.20 -10.82 -56.37
CA GLY A 833 -50.31 -10.52 -55.46
C GLY A 833 -50.99 -11.76 -54.88
N VAL A 834 -50.25 -12.86 -54.69
CA VAL A 834 -50.79 -14.09 -54.10
C VAL A 834 -51.29 -13.79 -52.67
N PRO A 835 -52.56 -14.06 -52.34
CA PRO A 835 -53.09 -13.82 -50.99
C PRO A 835 -52.29 -14.56 -49.91
N GLY A 836 -51.93 -13.86 -48.83
CA GLY A 836 -51.19 -14.45 -47.70
C GLY A 836 -49.68 -14.66 -47.93
N ALA A 837 -49.15 -14.36 -49.11
CA ALA A 837 -47.74 -14.61 -49.46
C ALA A 837 -46.72 -13.59 -48.89
N GLY A 838 -47.08 -12.84 -47.84
CA GLY A 838 -46.20 -11.90 -47.16
C GLY A 838 -45.29 -12.57 -46.11
N ALA A 839 -44.15 -11.94 -45.82
CA ALA A 839 -43.18 -12.43 -44.84
C ALA A 839 -43.54 -11.99 -43.40
N GLY A 840 -44.67 -12.48 -42.88
CA GLY A 840 -45.08 -12.35 -41.47
C GLY A 840 -44.94 -10.92 -40.91
N PRO A 841 -43.92 -10.62 -40.07
CA PRO A 841 -43.72 -9.29 -39.51
C PRO A 841 -43.49 -8.20 -40.57
N LEU A 842 -42.94 -8.54 -41.74
CA LEU A 842 -42.67 -7.62 -42.84
C LEU A 842 -43.83 -7.49 -43.84
N ASP A 843 -44.95 -8.16 -43.61
CA ASP A 843 -46.09 -8.17 -44.53
C ASP A 843 -46.68 -6.76 -44.75
N GLY A 844 -46.87 -6.40 -46.02
CA GLY A 844 -47.34 -5.08 -46.46
C GLY A 844 -46.29 -3.96 -46.36
N LEU A 845 -45.04 -4.26 -45.98
CA LEU A 845 -43.95 -3.30 -45.87
C LEU A 845 -42.96 -3.43 -47.03
N GLY A 846 -42.57 -2.29 -47.59
CA GLY A 846 -41.58 -2.20 -48.66
C GLY A 846 -40.72 -0.94 -48.51
N SER A 847 -39.69 -0.82 -49.35
CA SER A 847 -38.80 0.33 -49.37
C SER A 847 -39.55 1.67 -49.47
N PRO A 848 -39.49 2.57 -48.47
CA PRO A 848 -40.08 3.91 -48.61
C PRO A 848 -39.37 4.76 -49.68
N SER A 849 -38.12 4.41 -50.01
CA SER A 849 -37.24 5.14 -50.92
C SER A 849 -37.29 4.65 -52.38
N LEU A 850 -37.96 3.52 -52.65
CA LEU A 850 -38.03 2.91 -53.98
C LEU A 850 -39.47 2.50 -54.24
N ARG A 851 -40.07 3.11 -55.27
CA ARG A 851 -41.38 2.73 -55.79
C ARG A 851 -41.20 1.89 -57.03
N ASP A 852 -42.04 0.87 -57.20
CA ASP A 852 -42.15 0.18 -58.48
C ASP A 852 -42.78 1.11 -59.54
N GLY A 853 -42.78 0.67 -60.81
CA GLY A 853 -43.35 1.43 -61.93
C GLY A 853 -44.86 1.72 -61.84
N SER A 854 -45.56 1.21 -60.83
CA SER A 854 -46.97 1.46 -60.51
C SER A 854 -47.19 2.30 -59.23
N GLY A 855 -46.11 2.74 -58.57
CA GLY A 855 -46.16 3.55 -57.37
C GLY A 855 -46.30 2.77 -56.05
N GLY A 856 -46.24 1.43 -56.09
CA GLY A 856 -46.22 0.54 -54.92
C GLY A 856 -44.83 0.43 -54.29
N LEU A 857 -44.75 0.00 -53.02
CA LEU A 857 -43.48 -0.18 -52.32
C LEU A 857 -42.78 -1.45 -52.81
N VAL A 858 -41.47 -1.37 -53.11
CA VAL A 858 -40.69 -2.55 -53.52
C VAL A 858 -40.48 -3.47 -52.30
N PRO A 859 -40.86 -4.76 -52.36
CA PRO A 859 -40.66 -5.71 -51.26
C PRO A 859 -39.18 -5.91 -50.92
N TRP A 860 -38.87 -6.22 -49.66
CA TRP A 860 -37.50 -6.45 -49.21
C TRP A 860 -36.79 -7.56 -49.99
N SER A 861 -37.52 -8.64 -50.33
CA SER A 861 -36.97 -9.79 -51.05
C SER A 861 -36.58 -9.42 -52.48
N GLN A 862 -37.37 -8.56 -53.14
CA GLN A 862 -37.05 -8.05 -54.47
C GLN A 862 -35.78 -7.19 -54.45
N ARG A 863 -35.67 -6.28 -53.47
CA ARG A 863 -34.47 -5.45 -53.29
C ARG A 863 -33.22 -6.30 -53.06
N LEU A 864 -33.33 -7.35 -52.24
CA LEU A 864 -32.21 -8.26 -51.97
C LEU A 864 -31.75 -8.98 -53.25
N ILE A 865 -32.69 -9.46 -54.07
CA ILE A 865 -32.36 -10.06 -55.38
C ILE A 865 -31.65 -9.05 -56.29
N GLU A 866 -32.18 -7.83 -56.41
CA GLU A 866 -31.57 -6.78 -57.24
C GLU A 866 -30.14 -6.46 -56.79
N GLN A 867 -29.92 -6.35 -55.48
CA GLN A 867 -28.58 -6.16 -54.91
C GLN A 867 -27.63 -7.30 -55.29
N ARG A 868 -28.05 -8.56 -55.15
CA ARG A 868 -27.23 -9.73 -55.51
C ARG A 868 -26.91 -9.80 -57.00
N LEU A 869 -27.81 -9.31 -57.85
CA LEU A 869 -27.60 -9.24 -59.28
C LEU A 869 -26.59 -8.16 -59.65
N VAL A 870 -26.68 -6.97 -59.03
CA VAL A 870 -25.70 -5.89 -59.20
C VAL A 870 -24.31 -6.34 -58.73
N GLU A 871 -24.23 -7.09 -57.64
CA GLU A 871 -22.97 -7.64 -57.11
C GLU A 871 -22.44 -8.85 -57.91
N GLY A 872 -23.23 -9.42 -58.83
CA GLY A 872 -22.89 -10.65 -59.55
C GLY A 872 -22.87 -11.93 -58.68
N SER A 873 -23.44 -11.85 -57.48
CA SER A 873 -23.45 -12.90 -56.46
C SER A 873 -24.74 -13.72 -56.43
N TYR A 874 -25.75 -13.40 -57.25
CA TYR A 874 -27.01 -14.14 -57.32
C TYR A 874 -26.79 -15.62 -57.69
N ARG A 875 -27.37 -16.52 -56.87
CA ARG A 875 -27.33 -17.99 -57.04
C ARG A 875 -28.72 -18.63 -57.09
N GLY A 876 -29.78 -17.82 -57.15
CA GLY A 876 -31.16 -18.28 -57.19
C GLY A 876 -31.60 -18.78 -58.57
N PRO A 877 -32.88 -19.16 -58.73
CA PRO A 877 -33.43 -19.67 -59.98
C PRO A 877 -33.33 -18.63 -61.11
N SER A 878 -32.98 -19.10 -62.31
CA SER A 878 -32.81 -18.27 -63.51
C SER A 878 -33.70 -18.68 -64.69
N ASP A 879 -34.60 -19.63 -64.48
CA ASP A 879 -35.56 -20.10 -65.47
C ASP A 879 -36.98 -20.22 -64.86
N ILE A 880 -37.98 -20.37 -65.74
CA ILE A 880 -39.39 -20.41 -65.32
C ILE A 880 -39.68 -21.64 -64.43
N ALA A 881 -38.98 -22.77 -64.65
CA ALA A 881 -39.17 -23.98 -63.87
C ALA A 881 -38.61 -23.83 -62.44
N GLY A 882 -37.40 -23.26 -62.30
CA GLY A 882 -36.82 -22.94 -61.00
C GLY A 882 -37.62 -21.88 -60.26
N LEU A 883 -38.17 -20.88 -60.96
CA LEU A 883 -39.05 -19.87 -60.33
C LEU A 883 -40.39 -20.45 -59.87
N ARG A 884 -40.94 -21.44 -60.59
CA ARG A 884 -42.10 -22.21 -60.12
C ARG A 884 -41.78 -22.93 -58.82
N ASP A 885 -40.64 -23.63 -58.77
CA ASP A 885 -40.26 -24.44 -57.61
C ASP A 885 -39.94 -23.56 -56.40
N ALA A 886 -39.28 -22.43 -56.63
CA ALA A 886 -39.07 -21.38 -55.64
C ALA A 886 -40.40 -20.81 -55.10
N GLY A 887 -41.35 -20.45 -55.97
CA GLY A 887 -42.66 -19.96 -55.54
C GLY A 887 -43.47 -21.02 -54.77
N TRP A 888 -43.34 -22.29 -55.14
CA TRP A 888 -43.97 -23.39 -54.39
C TRP A 888 -43.47 -23.48 -52.95
N LEU A 889 -42.20 -23.17 -52.66
CA LEU A 889 -41.67 -23.17 -51.29
C LEU A 889 -42.41 -22.19 -50.36
N VAL A 890 -42.95 -21.10 -50.92
CA VAL A 890 -43.75 -20.10 -50.21
C VAL A 890 -45.22 -20.53 -50.14
N VAL A 891 -45.82 -20.86 -51.28
CA VAL A 891 -47.27 -21.06 -51.37
C VAL A 891 -47.73 -22.38 -50.76
N ARG A 892 -46.86 -23.40 -50.66
CA ARG A 892 -47.20 -24.68 -49.99
C ARG A 892 -47.58 -24.53 -48.52
N ALA A 893 -47.21 -23.41 -47.89
CA ALA A 893 -47.52 -23.09 -46.50
C ALA A 893 -48.81 -22.26 -46.35
N LEU A 894 -49.43 -21.87 -47.48
CA LEU A 894 -50.67 -21.09 -47.54
C LEU A 894 -51.89 -22.03 -47.75
N ASP A 895 -53.08 -21.44 -47.85
CA ASP A 895 -54.29 -22.18 -48.16
C ASP A 895 -54.33 -22.69 -49.62
N ALA A 896 -55.26 -23.60 -49.89
CA ALA A 896 -55.41 -24.20 -51.21
C ALA A 896 -55.75 -23.16 -52.29
N ASP A 897 -56.52 -22.13 -51.94
CA ASP A 897 -56.95 -21.08 -52.87
C ASP A 897 -55.76 -20.22 -53.34
N ALA A 898 -54.82 -19.90 -52.44
CA ALA A 898 -53.58 -19.22 -52.79
C ALA A 898 -52.68 -20.06 -53.70
N ALA A 899 -52.63 -21.39 -53.48
CA ALA A 899 -51.92 -22.33 -54.36
C ALA A 899 -52.51 -22.38 -55.77
N GLU A 900 -53.84 -22.48 -55.88
CA GLU A 900 -54.52 -22.44 -57.17
C GLU A 900 -54.29 -21.11 -57.90
N TYR A 901 -54.39 -19.99 -57.17
CA TYR A 901 -54.11 -18.66 -57.71
C TYR A 901 -52.70 -18.55 -58.29
N PHE A 902 -51.69 -19.01 -57.55
CA PHE A 902 -50.31 -19.02 -58.03
C PHE A 902 -50.16 -19.87 -59.29
N PHE A 903 -50.60 -21.13 -59.29
CA PHE A 903 -50.40 -22.03 -60.43
C PHE A 903 -51.21 -21.65 -61.67
N ALA A 904 -52.29 -20.88 -61.53
CA ALA A 904 -53.06 -20.38 -62.67
C ALA A 904 -52.23 -19.44 -63.56
N ASP A 905 -51.32 -18.65 -63.00
CA ASP A 905 -50.63 -17.56 -63.72
C ASP A 905 -49.10 -17.54 -63.55
N TYR A 906 -48.51 -18.52 -62.83
CA TYR A 906 -47.08 -18.50 -62.50
C TYR A 906 -46.16 -18.41 -63.72
N ARG A 907 -46.53 -18.97 -64.88
CA ARG A 907 -45.66 -18.91 -66.07
C ARG A 907 -45.50 -17.48 -66.58
N ARG A 908 -46.59 -16.72 -66.59
CA ARG A 908 -46.59 -15.31 -66.99
C ARG A 908 -45.90 -14.47 -65.92
N GLY A 909 -46.28 -14.67 -64.66
CA GLY A 909 -45.65 -14.00 -63.52
C GLY A 909 -44.14 -14.23 -63.43
N ALA A 910 -43.67 -15.46 -63.63
CA ALA A 910 -42.24 -15.80 -63.61
C ALA A 910 -41.47 -15.19 -64.78
N ALA A 911 -42.05 -15.16 -65.98
CA ALA A 911 -41.43 -14.51 -67.14
C ALA A 911 -41.32 -12.99 -66.94
N ASP A 912 -42.38 -12.36 -66.42
CA ASP A 912 -42.40 -10.92 -66.12
C ASP A 912 -41.42 -10.57 -65.00
N TRP A 913 -41.36 -11.39 -63.95
CA TRP A 913 -40.41 -11.21 -62.85
C TRP A 913 -38.96 -11.35 -63.31
N ALA A 914 -38.64 -12.42 -64.07
CA ALA A 914 -37.29 -12.64 -64.59
C ALA A 914 -36.82 -11.49 -65.50
N ALA A 915 -37.73 -10.97 -66.34
CA ALA A 915 -37.47 -9.81 -67.19
C ALA A 915 -37.22 -8.52 -66.37
N ARG A 916 -37.98 -8.31 -65.28
CA ARG A 916 -37.81 -7.15 -64.38
C ARG A 916 -36.54 -7.22 -63.55
N ALA A 917 -36.21 -8.39 -63.03
CA ALA A 917 -35.02 -8.60 -62.21
C ALA A 917 -33.73 -8.63 -63.06
N GLY A 918 -33.82 -8.92 -64.36
CA GLY A 918 -32.64 -9.06 -65.24
C GLY A 918 -31.94 -10.41 -65.09
N VAL A 919 -32.65 -11.43 -64.59
CA VAL A 919 -32.13 -12.79 -64.42
C VAL A 919 -32.37 -13.58 -65.71
N GLY A 920 -31.40 -13.56 -66.62
CA GLY A 920 -31.43 -14.36 -67.84
C GLY A 920 -30.42 -13.91 -68.90
N ALA A 921 -29.36 -14.69 -69.14
CA ALA A 921 -28.45 -14.47 -70.25
C ALA A 921 -28.87 -15.29 -71.48
N GLN A 922 -29.07 -14.56 -72.58
CA GLN A 922 -28.31 -14.77 -73.81
C GLN A 922 -28.08 -16.23 -74.26
N SER A 923 -28.73 -16.53 -75.37
CA SER A 923 -28.43 -17.61 -76.31
C SER A 923 -26.96 -17.62 -76.82
N ASN A 924 -26.36 -18.81 -76.87
CA ASN A 924 -25.31 -19.29 -77.80
C ASN A 924 -23.94 -18.59 -77.88
N GLY A 925 -22.88 -19.36 -77.57
CA GLY A 925 -21.63 -19.36 -78.35
C GLY A 925 -20.33 -19.29 -77.53
N GLY A 926 -19.44 -20.27 -77.70
CA GLY A 926 -18.01 -20.10 -77.40
C GLY A 926 -17.42 -21.13 -76.43
N SER A 927 -16.80 -22.16 -77.00
CA SER A 927 -16.02 -23.20 -76.34
C SER A 927 -14.89 -22.67 -75.43
N GLY A 928 -14.85 -23.18 -74.19
CA GLY A 928 -13.68 -23.09 -73.30
C GLY A 928 -13.73 -24.24 -72.31
N ARG A 929 -13.13 -25.38 -72.66
CA ARG A 929 -12.94 -26.53 -71.78
C ARG A 929 -12.16 -26.11 -70.53
N GLY A 930 -12.68 -26.46 -69.36
CA GLY A 930 -11.94 -26.55 -68.11
C GLY A 930 -12.57 -27.66 -67.24
N PRO A 931 -11.79 -28.57 -66.63
CA PRO A 931 -12.27 -29.87 -66.19
C PRO A 931 -12.78 -29.88 -64.74
N SER A 932 -13.86 -30.63 -64.55
CA SER A 932 -14.10 -31.63 -63.49
C SER A 932 -13.18 -31.68 -62.26
N GLY A 933 -13.83 -31.68 -61.09
CA GLY A 933 -13.32 -32.13 -59.79
C GLY A 933 -14.18 -31.54 -58.66
N LEU A 934 -15.46 -31.89 -58.51
CA LEU A 934 -15.97 -33.09 -57.82
C LEU A 934 -15.31 -33.37 -56.45
N GLY A 935 -16.09 -33.09 -55.40
CA GLY A 935 -16.14 -33.83 -54.12
C GLY A 935 -15.01 -33.54 -53.13
N GLY A 936 -15.25 -33.29 -51.85
CA GLY A 936 -16.47 -33.40 -51.07
C GLY A 936 -16.10 -33.54 -49.59
N LEU A 937 -17.08 -33.24 -48.74
CA LEU A 937 -17.23 -33.68 -47.34
C LEU A 937 -16.17 -33.20 -46.33
N GLY A 938 -16.63 -32.33 -45.45
CA GLY A 938 -16.05 -31.92 -44.18
C GLY A 938 -17.03 -31.01 -43.48
#